data_AF-A0A819CMX0-F1
#
_entry.id   AF-A0A819CMX0-F1
#
_cell.length_a   1.000
_cell.length_b   1.000
_cell.length_c   1.000
_cell.angle_alpha   90.00
_cell.angle_beta   90.00
_cell.angle_gamma   90.00
#
_symmetry.space_group_name_H-M   'P 1'
#
loop_
_entity.id
_entity.type
_entity.pdbx_description
1 polymer ?
#
loop_
_entity_poly.entity_id
_entity_poly.type
_entity_poly.pdbx_seq_one_letter_code
_entity_poly.pdbx_strand_id
1 'polypeptide(L)'
;MEEDEVEEHVGNNDDFIEDIVPSVGLGLSFEKRLERLNQSDRIDQLYGCLRYTGFEERIGWLYNLQPCELFDEDRRRFVSALDLYFIGDIGDRFKISLIYPPYFYVGAKLGRENDVYAYLSKRYHNRCLSCDLIGKEDLDLPNHLSGIQRTFIRLRFHDIDDLMKARKELQPIVKRNIEREKEQQSHPELAVLKRVTSSNLNSDLIVDGLSNANVAEKQVDGIIELREFDVPYHIRVCIDLKINVGLWYGVRGQSTSGQQNQLILKPDLIEQPEPIILAFDIECTKMPLKFPTAVSDQIMMISYMIDTQGYLIINREIISQDIDDFEYTPKKEYPGHFHVFNESNEFELLKRFFNHIIDVKPHILVTYNGDSFDMPFVEQRAQFYGLNMFNEIGFRKDSQDCYLSRPCIHMDCIKWVKRDSYLPVGSHGLKAVTKAKLRYNPIEIDPEDMCRLAVEQPQTLSNYSVSDAVATYYLYMKYVHTFIFALGTIIPMRPDEVLRKGSGTLCETLLMVQAFLANVIFPNKHEDEQYKYTNDGHLLISETYVGASVEALESGVFRSDIPCRFKIVPETVQYLIDNIDRTLQQSIEIEEKLSMNLIENLSEIKEDILQRLQHLKNVPNRLENPNIYHLDVGAMYPNIILTNRLQPSAIVNSTICAQCDLNRPNARCQRKMDWIWRGTYVPATRNELQRIQLQLENERFSFNANNNHNNNILSFHELPQEAQLSIERKRLADYCRARWHRTKMDGIVCTISSIIIKRIRELVEQIGRSLELDTVRYLIFQT
;
A
#
# COMPACT_ATOMS: atom_id res chain seq x y z
N MET A 1 -29.61 1.15 -18.82
CA MET A 1 -29.06 0.09 -19.69
C MET A 1 -28.19 0.77 -20.73
N GLU A 2 -27.00 1.14 -20.29
CA GLU A 2 -25.77 1.33 -21.04
C GLU A 2 -24.74 1.03 -19.94
N GLU A 3 -24.08 -0.12 -20.06
CA GLU A 3 -23.06 -0.59 -19.13
C GLU A 3 -21.80 0.20 -19.44
N ASP A 4 -21.50 1.23 -18.64
CA ASP A 4 -20.18 1.83 -18.62
C ASP A 4 -19.22 0.81 -18.01
N GLU A 5 -18.46 0.14 -18.88
CA GLU A 5 -17.25 -0.60 -18.52
C GLU A 5 -16.28 0.39 -17.85
N VAL A 6 -16.30 0.42 -16.52
CA VAL A 6 -15.23 1.05 -15.73
C VAL A 6 -13.99 0.18 -15.95
N GLU A 7 -13.13 0.59 -16.87
CA GLU A 7 -11.76 0.09 -16.95
C GLU A 7 -11.12 0.30 -15.57
N GLU A 8 -10.92 -0.80 -14.83
CA GLU A 8 -9.97 -0.84 -13.74
C GLU A 8 -8.60 -0.51 -14.33
N HIS A 9 -8.20 0.76 -14.25
CA HIS A 9 -6.81 1.14 -14.33
C HIS A 9 -6.08 0.41 -13.19
N VAL A 10 -5.49 -0.73 -13.52
CA VAL A 10 -4.40 -1.33 -12.77
C VAL A 10 -3.31 -0.27 -12.76
N GLY A 11 -3.28 0.53 -11.70
CA GLY A 11 -2.21 1.50 -11.48
C GLY A 11 -0.88 0.76 -11.52
N ASN A 12 0.03 1.24 -12.36
CA ASN A 12 1.41 0.76 -12.36
C ASN A 12 1.96 0.89 -10.95
N ASN A 13 2.44 -0.21 -10.38
CA ASN A 13 3.06 -0.28 -9.04
C ASN A 13 4.47 0.36 -8.99
N ASP A 14 4.79 1.26 -9.92
CA ASP A 14 6.10 1.94 -10.02
C ASP A 14 6.20 3.23 -9.19
N ASP A 15 5.15 3.60 -8.45
CA ASP A 15 5.08 4.84 -7.67
C ASP A 15 5.74 4.74 -6.28
N PHE A 16 6.99 4.27 -6.25
CA PHE A 16 7.92 4.48 -5.13
C PHE A 16 8.82 5.69 -5.41
N ILE A 17 8.23 6.82 -5.76
CA ILE A 17 8.91 8.12 -5.75
C ILE A 17 8.47 8.87 -4.50
N GLU A 18 9.46 9.19 -3.67
CA GLU A 18 9.36 9.81 -2.35
C GLU A 18 8.75 11.22 -2.37
N ASP A 19 7.44 11.35 -2.48
CA ASP A 19 6.84 12.67 -2.74
C ASP A 19 6.05 13.27 -1.56
N ILE A 20 6.64 13.33 -0.37
CA ILE A 20 6.35 14.45 0.57
C ILE A 20 7.53 15.43 0.64
N VAL A 21 8.66 15.06 0.04
CA VAL A 21 9.69 16.02 -0.31
C VAL A 21 9.50 16.34 -1.78
N PRO A 22 9.30 17.58 -2.22
CA PRO A 22 9.43 17.93 -3.63
C PRO A 22 10.89 17.70 -4.01
N SER A 23 11.27 16.46 -4.34
CA SER A 23 12.66 15.99 -4.50
C SER A 23 13.57 16.44 -3.36
N VAL A 24 14.00 15.58 -2.44
CA VAL A 24 15.19 15.89 -1.62
C VAL A 24 16.27 16.35 -2.60
N GLY A 25 16.60 17.64 -2.62
CA GLY A 25 17.68 18.25 -3.38
C GLY A 25 17.89 17.96 -4.89
N LEU A 26 17.16 17.08 -5.59
CA LEU A 26 17.64 16.48 -6.85
C LEU A 26 17.99 17.51 -7.92
N GLY A 27 19.29 17.84 -7.98
CA GLY A 27 19.82 18.84 -8.91
C GLY A 27 19.55 20.31 -8.56
N LEU A 28 19.08 20.61 -7.34
CA LEU A 28 18.87 21.97 -6.84
C LEU A 28 20.20 22.63 -6.45
N SER A 29 20.27 23.94 -6.65
CA SER A 29 21.41 24.74 -6.17
C SER A 29 21.45 24.77 -4.64
N PHE A 30 22.65 25.03 -4.11
CA PHE A 30 22.89 25.19 -2.68
C PHE A 30 21.89 26.17 -2.02
N GLU A 31 21.69 27.33 -2.65
CA GLU A 31 20.78 28.38 -2.17
C GLU A 31 19.33 27.88 -2.05
N LYS A 32 18.82 27.17 -3.06
CA LYS A 32 17.45 26.63 -3.05
C LYS A 32 17.26 25.55 -1.98
N ARG A 33 18.28 24.73 -1.73
CA ARG A 33 18.24 23.73 -0.63
C ARG A 33 18.19 24.43 0.73
N LEU A 34 18.97 25.48 0.92
CA LEU A 34 18.97 26.28 2.16
C LEU A 34 17.64 27.03 2.37
N GLU A 35 17.09 27.66 1.33
CA GLU A 35 15.77 28.30 1.38
C GLU A 35 14.67 27.32 1.81
N ARG A 36 14.68 26.11 1.24
CA ARG A 36 13.72 25.06 1.60
C ARG A 36 13.85 24.60 3.05
N LEU A 37 15.08 24.47 3.55
CA LEU A 37 15.33 24.11 4.95
C LEU A 37 14.75 25.18 5.88
N ASN A 38 15.04 26.46 5.60
CA ASN A 38 14.50 27.58 6.35
C ASN A 38 12.96 27.65 6.28
N GLN A 39 12.38 27.38 5.11
CA GLN A 39 10.93 27.36 4.94
C GLN A 39 10.30 26.20 5.73
N SER A 40 10.91 25.02 5.73
CA SER A 40 10.43 23.86 6.50
C SER A 40 10.45 24.14 7.99
N ASP A 41 11.56 24.69 8.51
CA ASP A 41 11.67 25.07 9.92
C ASP A 41 10.68 26.20 10.29
N ARG A 42 10.41 27.14 9.39
CA ARG A 42 9.35 28.16 9.59
C ARG A 42 7.96 27.55 9.70
N ILE A 43 7.60 26.61 8.82
CA ILE A 43 6.30 25.94 8.88
C ILE A 43 6.18 25.13 10.19
N ASP A 44 7.22 24.42 10.59
CA ASP A 44 7.21 23.67 11.85
C ASP A 44 7.05 24.60 13.07
N GLN A 45 7.63 25.81 13.02
CA GLN A 45 7.47 26.84 14.04
C GLN A 45 6.03 27.37 14.17
N LEU A 46 5.26 27.48 13.06
CA LEU A 46 3.86 27.89 13.11
C LEU A 46 3.04 26.99 14.04
N TYR A 47 3.35 25.70 14.05
CA TYR A 47 2.70 24.69 14.89
C TYR A 47 3.40 24.47 16.24
N GLY A 48 4.38 25.31 16.61
CA GLY A 48 5.13 25.22 17.86
C GLY A 48 6.12 24.03 17.92
N CYS A 49 6.40 23.37 16.79
CA CYS A 49 7.29 22.22 16.72
C CYS A 49 8.76 22.66 16.61
N LEU A 50 9.33 23.09 17.74
CA LEU A 50 10.73 23.51 17.80
C LEU A 50 11.68 22.31 17.89
N ARG A 51 12.84 22.42 17.20
CA ARG A 51 13.90 21.41 17.26
C ARG A 51 14.52 21.38 18.65
N TYR A 52 14.38 20.26 19.34
CA TYR A 52 14.96 20.05 20.66
C TYR A 52 16.44 19.70 20.55
N THR A 53 17.28 20.46 21.26
CA THR A 53 18.74 20.31 21.29
C THR A 53 19.30 20.12 22.72
N GLY A 54 18.41 20.04 23.72
CA GLY A 54 18.79 19.90 25.12
C GLY A 54 19.30 18.50 25.48
N PHE A 55 20.23 18.43 26.43
CA PHE A 55 20.80 17.16 26.92
C PHE A 55 19.88 16.38 27.87
N GLU A 56 18.92 17.07 28.48
CA GLU A 56 17.96 16.46 29.38
C GLU A 56 17.06 15.50 28.62
N GLU A 57 16.72 14.37 29.25
CA GLU A 57 15.78 13.43 28.67
C GLU A 57 14.39 14.04 28.68
N ARG A 58 13.79 14.12 27.49
CA ARG A 58 12.40 14.49 27.32
C ARG A 58 11.63 13.28 26.83
N ILE A 59 10.51 12.99 27.48
CA ILE A 59 9.64 11.88 27.07
C ILE A 59 8.61 12.45 26.10
N GLY A 60 8.43 11.79 24.96
CA GLY A 60 7.46 12.20 23.97
C GLY A 60 6.84 11.03 23.23
N TRP A 61 5.56 11.17 22.90
CA TRP A 61 4.82 10.27 22.04
C TRP A 61 5.00 10.69 20.58
N LEU A 62 5.53 9.78 19.76
CA LEU A 62 5.84 10.06 18.35
C LEU A 62 4.55 10.04 17.52
N TYR A 63 4.05 11.22 17.15
CA TYR A 63 2.82 11.32 16.36
C TYR A 63 3.09 11.42 14.86
N ASN A 64 4.21 12.00 14.43
CA ASN A 64 4.55 12.13 13.00
C ASN A 64 6.06 12.01 12.76
N LEU A 65 6.46 11.71 11.52
CA LEU A 65 7.85 11.75 11.06
C LEU A 65 7.93 12.25 9.62
N GLN A 66 9.00 12.95 9.25
CA GLN A 66 9.19 13.46 7.90
C GLN A 66 10.66 13.41 7.47
N PRO A 67 10.98 12.90 6.27
CA PRO A 67 12.32 13.02 5.72
C PRO A 67 12.69 14.51 5.56
N CYS A 68 13.95 14.83 5.84
CA CYS A 68 14.49 16.18 5.75
C CYS A 68 15.97 16.18 5.38
N GLU A 69 16.51 17.38 5.17
CA GLU A 69 17.94 17.61 5.03
C GLU A 69 18.40 18.50 6.18
N LEU A 70 19.62 18.28 6.65
CA LEU A 70 20.32 19.19 7.55
C LEU A 70 21.59 19.67 6.86
N PHE A 71 21.99 20.90 7.17
CA PHE A 71 23.28 21.43 6.74
C PHE A 71 24.33 21.17 7.82
N ASP A 72 25.32 20.33 7.50
CA ASP A 72 26.49 20.08 8.33
C ASP A 72 27.49 21.22 8.09
N GLU A 73 27.58 22.15 9.04
CA GLU A 73 28.47 23.32 8.95
C GLU A 73 29.96 22.94 8.93
N ASP A 74 30.35 21.91 9.69
CA ASP A 74 31.73 21.44 9.80
C ASP A 74 32.22 20.89 8.46
N ARG A 75 31.37 20.10 7.79
CA ARG A 75 31.68 19.47 6.49
C ARG A 75 31.21 20.28 5.29
N ARG A 76 30.55 21.42 5.53
CA ARG A 76 29.91 22.29 4.54
C ARG A 76 29.10 21.52 3.51
N ARG A 77 28.27 20.59 3.96
CA ARG A 77 27.46 19.75 3.07
C ARG A 77 26.11 19.45 3.67
N PHE A 78 25.15 19.13 2.81
CA PHE A 78 23.87 18.61 3.26
C PHE A 78 23.99 17.13 3.61
N VAL A 79 23.22 16.72 4.61
CA VAL A 79 23.06 15.34 5.03
C VAL A 79 21.58 15.00 5.14
N SER A 80 21.21 13.78 4.77
CA SER A 80 19.84 13.30 4.95
C SER A 80 19.57 12.99 6.42
N ALA A 81 18.39 13.40 6.88
CA ALA A 81 17.91 13.18 8.23
C ALA A 81 16.41 12.90 8.26
N LEU A 82 15.94 12.40 9.39
CA LEU A 82 14.52 12.18 9.66
C LEU A 82 14.07 13.08 10.82
N ASP A 83 13.15 14.00 10.55
CA ASP A 83 12.47 14.76 11.60
C ASP A 83 11.39 13.89 12.24
N LEU A 84 11.39 13.84 13.57
CA LEU A 84 10.43 13.13 14.40
C LEU A 84 9.68 14.15 15.25
N TYR A 85 8.34 14.11 15.23
CA TYR A 85 7.48 15.09 15.90
C TYR A 85 6.78 14.44 17.11
N PHE A 86 6.86 15.10 18.25
CA PHE A 86 6.42 14.55 19.53
C PHE A 86 5.38 15.42 20.22
N ILE A 87 4.48 14.75 20.93
CA ILE A 87 3.68 15.31 22.01
C ILE A 87 4.36 14.91 23.32
N GLY A 88 4.83 15.87 24.11
CA GLY A 88 5.46 15.62 25.39
C GLY A 88 4.48 15.13 26.45
N ASP A 89 5.00 14.55 27.51
CA ASP A 89 4.24 14.10 28.68
C ASP A 89 3.48 15.24 29.39
N ILE A 90 4.01 16.47 29.35
CA ILE A 90 3.36 17.68 29.85
C ILE A 90 2.47 18.39 28.82
N GLY A 91 2.20 17.76 27.67
CA GLY A 91 1.37 18.31 26.59
C GLY A 91 2.06 19.33 25.69
N ASP A 92 3.37 19.53 25.86
CA ASP A 92 4.17 20.36 24.98
C ASP A 92 4.47 19.68 23.64
N ARG A 93 5.09 20.42 22.72
CA ARG A 93 5.42 19.94 21.38
C ARG A 93 6.86 20.21 21.07
N PHE A 94 7.50 19.27 20.41
CA PHE A 94 8.86 19.42 19.93
C PHE A 94 9.14 18.45 18.80
N LYS A 95 10.24 18.71 18.08
CA LYS A 95 10.79 17.77 17.11
C LYS A 95 12.24 17.47 17.39
N ILE A 96 12.75 16.35 16.90
CA ILE A 96 14.19 16.07 16.82
C ILE A 96 14.54 15.56 15.43
N SER A 97 15.77 15.79 14.98
CA SER A 97 16.24 15.34 13.68
C SER A 97 17.28 14.24 13.86
N LEU A 98 17.08 13.07 13.25
CA LEU A 98 18.02 11.96 13.27
C LEU A 98 18.76 11.88 11.94
N ILE A 99 20.08 12.12 11.96
CA ILE A 99 20.92 11.97 10.77
C ILE A 99 21.16 10.48 10.53
N TYR A 100 20.79 9.99 9.36
CA TYR A 100 21.02 8.60 8.98
C TYR A 100 21.53 8.50 7.52
N PRO A 101 22.71 7.92 7.27
CA PRO A 101 23.25 7.79 5.91
C PRO A 101 22.41 6.82 5.05
N PRO A 102 21.80 7.28 3.94
CA PRO A 102 21.09 6.40 3.02
C PRO A 102 22.05 5.41 2.35
N TYR A 103 21.57 4.23 1.97
CA TYR A 103 22.41 3.20 1.34
C TYR A 103 21.62 2.25 0.43
N PHE A 104 22.34 1.55 -0.45
CA PHE A 104 21.88 0.36 -1.17
C PHE A 104 23.04 -0.63 -1.34
N TYR A 105 22.75 -1.82 -1.87
CA TYR A 105 23.74 -2.87 -2.09
C TYR A 105 24.02 -3.10 -3.57
N VAL A 106 25.26 -3.43 -3.88
CA VAL A 106 25.72 -3.86 -5.21
C VAL A 106 26.13 -5.32 -5.13
N GLY A 107 25.54 -6.16 -5.99
CA GLY A 107 25.93 -7.54 -6.16
C GLY A 107 27.03 -7.66 -7.22
N ALA A 108 28.04 -8.47 -6.92
CA ALA A 108 29.14 -8.77 -7.82
C ALA A 108 29.10 -10.23 -8.27
N LYS A 109 29.69 -10.50 -9.42
CA LYS A 109 29.93 -11.87 -9.89
C LYS A 109 30.78 -12.63 -8.89
N LEU A 110 30.46 -13.91 -8.68
CA LEU A 110 31.16 -14.78 -7.73
C LEU A 110 32.69 -14.74 -7.95
N GLY A 111 33.43 -14.44 -6.89
CA GLY A 111 34.89 -14.34 -6.89
C GLY A 111 35.46 -12.99 -7.37
N ARG A 112 34.61 -12.02 -7.74
CA ARG A 112 35.01 -10.66 -8.15
C ARG A 112 34.53 -9.57 -7.19
N GLU A 113 34.10 -9.94 -6.00
CA GLU A 113 33.56 -9.02 -4.99
C GLU A 113 34.60 -7.96 -4.60
N ASN A 114 35.85 -8.38 -4.40
CA ASN A 114 36.96 -7.47 -4.06
C ASN A 114 37.33 -6.52 -5.20
N ASP A 115 37.24 -6.99 -6.45
CA ASP A 115 37.53 -6.19 -7.65
C ASP A 115 36.49 -5.07 -7.80
N VAL A 116 35.20 -5.43 -7.67
CA VAL A 116 34.08 -4.49 -7.70
C VAL A 116 34.16 -3.52 -6.52
N TYR A 117 34.45 -4.02 -5.32
CA TYR A 117 34.66 -3.20 -4.13
C TYR A 117 35.75 -2.14 -4.33
N ALA A 118 36.91 -2.53 -4.86
CA ALA A 118 38.02 -1.60 -5.12
C ALA A 118 37.64 -0.52 -6.15
N TYR A 119 36.92 -0.92 -7.21
CA TYR A 119 36.41 0.01 -8.21
C TYR A 119 35.42 1.01 -7.62
N LEU A 120 34.39 0.53 -6.91
CA LEU A 120 33.34 1.39 -6.33
C LEU A 120 33.92 2.34 -5.27
N SER A 121 34.80 1.83 -4.41
CA SER A 121 35.48 2.63 -3.39
C SER A 121 36.28 3.77 -4.01
N LYS A 122 37.00 3.51 -5.11
CA LYS A 122 37.74 4.54 -5.85
C LYS A 122 36.81 5.50 -6.60
N ARG A 123 35.78 4.97 -7.26
CA ARG A 123 34.86 5.74 -8.13
C ARG A 123 33.97 6.70 -7.34
N TYR A 124 33.60 6.33 -6.12
CA TYR A 124 32.69 7.10 -5.27
C TYR A 124 33.34 7.67 -4.01
N HIS A 125 34.68 7.62 -3.87
CA HIS A 125 35.40 8.13 -2.68
C HIS A 125 34.98 9.53 -2.20
N ASN A 126 34.67 10.44 -3.13
CA ASN A 126 34.27 11.83 -2.79
C ASN A 126 32.77 12.02 -2.55
N ARG A 127 31.92 11.02 -2.89
CA ARG A 127 30.44 11.09 -2.77
C ARG A 127 29.89 10.16 -1.68
N CYS A 128 30.54 9.01 -1.51
CA CYS A 128 30.14 7.95 -0.60
C CYS A 128 30.75 8.21 0.79
N LEU A 129 29.94 8.08 1.84
CA LEU A 129 30.38 8.12 3.22
C LEU A 129 31.23 6.88 3.55
N SER A 130 30.77 5.69 3.15
CA SER A 130 31.51 4.43 3.32
C SER A 130 31.11 3.38 2.30
N CYS A 131 32.06 2.54 1.94
CA CYS A 131 31.90 1.38 1.08
C CYS A 131 32.36 0.16 1.88
N ASP A 132 31.46 -0.81 2.12
CA ASP A 132 31.69 -1.96 3.01
C ASP A 132 31.31 -3.27 2.32
N LEU A 133 32.06 -4.36 2.56
CA LEU A 133 31.66 -5.72 2.18
C LEU A 133 30.79 -6.34 3.29
N ILE A 134 29.62 -6.87 2.95
CA ILE A 134 28.63 -7.38 3.90
C ILE A 134 28.07 -8.72 3.44
N GLY A 135 28.01 -9.70 4.35
CA GLY A 135 27.30 -10.97 4.15
C GLY A 135 25.81 -10.83 4.44
N LYS A 136 24.97 -11.31 3.51
CA LYS A 136 23.50 -11.37 3.63
C LYS A 136 23.00 -12.77 3.32
N GLU A 137 21.90 -13.15 3.97
CA GLU A 137 21.14 -14.33 3.59
C GLU A 137 20.39 -14.02 2.28
N ASP A 138 20.71 -14.75 1.22
CA ASP A 138 20.04 -14.65 -0.07
C ASP A 138 19.27 -15.96 -0.30
N LEU A 139 17.94 -15.89 -0.25
CA LEU A 139 17.08 -17.07 -0.36
C LEU A 139 17.09 -17.67 -1.77
N ASP A 140 17.54 -16.91 -2.77
CA ASP A 140 17.73 -17.39 -4.14
C ASP A 140 19.12 -18.04 -4.34
N LEU A 141 20.03 -17.91 -3.37
CA LEU A 141 21.34 -18.53 -3.42
C LEU A 141 21.20 -20.06 -3.28
N PRO A 142 21.79 -20.86 -4.20
CA PRO A 142 21.81 -22.30 -4.07
C PRO A 142 22.43 -22.75 -2.75
N ASN A 143 21.76 -23.66 -2.07
CA ASN A 143 22.20 -24.24 -0.80
C ASN A 143 22.38 -23.21 0.35
N HIS A 144 21.67 -22.07 0.33
CA HIS A 144 21.68 -21.08 1.43
C HIS A 144 21.33 -21.69 2.80
N LEU A 145 20.51 -22.75 2.84
CA LEU A 145 20.16 -23.47 4.07
C LEU A 145 21.34 -24.12 4.80
N SER A 146 22.51 -24.23 4.16
CA SER A 146 23.75 -24.68 4.80
C SER A 146 24.42 -23.59 5.67
N GLY A 147 23.93 -22.34 5.61
CA GLY A 147 24.50 -21.17 6.28
C GLY A 147 25.46 -20.36 5.40
N ILE A 148 25.51 -20.63 4.09
CA ILE A 148 26.30 -19.83 3.14
C ILE A 148 25.59 -18.51 2.89
N GLN A 149 26.31 -17.42 3.09
CA GLN A 149 25.84 -16.07 2.82
C GLN A 149 26.40 -15.55 1.50
N ARG A 150 25.62 -14.69 0.84
CA ARG A 150 26.08 -13.94 -0.33
C ARG A 150 26.74 -12.64 0.13
N THR A 151 27.91 -12.34 -0.45
CA THR A 151 28.64 -11.10 -0.16
C THR A 151 28.18 -9.98 -1.10
N PHE A 152 27.80 -8.85 -0.52
CA PHE A 152 27.40 -7.63 -1.22
C PHE A 152 28.32 -6.46 -0.87
N ILE A 153 28.40 -5.47 -1.76
CA ILE A 153 29.07 -4.20 -1.48
C ILE A 153 27.99 -3.18 -1.08
N ARG A 154 28.00 -2.71 0.17
CA ARG A 154 27.11 -1.65 0.65
C ARG A 154 27.73 -0.28 0.39
N LEU A 155 27.00 0.58 -0.32
CA LEU A 155 27.37 1.97 -0.54
C LEU A 155 26.52 2.87 0.33
N ARG A 156 27.13 3.60 1.28
CA ARG A 156 26.46 4.58 2.14
C ARG A 156 26.74 6.00 1.64
N PHE A 157 25.74 6.85 1.56
CA PHE A 157 25.86 8.22 1.06
C PHE A 157 25.59 9.23 2.17
N HIS A 158 25.98 10.48 1.96
CA HIS A 158 25.67 11.56 2.90
C HIS A 158 24.23 12.04 2.76
N ASP A 159 23.72 12.07 1.53
CA ASP A 159 22.36 12.46 1.21
C ASP A 159 21.74 11.54 0.14
N ILE A 160 20.42 11.65 -0.03
CA ILE A 160 19.64 10.89 -1.03
C ILE A 160 20.01 11.30 -2.46
N ASP A 161 20.40 12.56 -2.67
CA ASP A 161 20.86 13.05 -3.97
C ASP A 161 22.04 12.28 -4.52
N ASP A 162 23.07 12.08 -3.70
CA ASP A 162 24.26 11.34 -4.09
C ASP A 162 23.96 9.85 -4.30
N LEU A 163 23.05 9.28 -3.51
CA LEU A 163 22.54 7.92 -3.71
C LEU A 163 21.86 7.78 -5.08
N MET A 164 20.93 8.69 -5.41
CA MET A 164 20.18 8.65 -6.66
C MET A 164 21.07 8.87 -7.89
N LYS A 165 22.09 9.74 -7.79
CA LYS A 165 23.10 9.89 -8.84
C LYS A 165 23.90 8.60 -9.04
N ALA A 166 24.34 7.94 -7.96
CA ALA A 166 25.05 6.67 -8.06
C ALA A 166 24.18 5.57 -8.67
N ARG A 167 22.91 5.46 -8.26
CA ARG A 167 21.93 4.55 -8.87
C ARG A 167 21.80 4.79 -10.37
N LYS A 168 21.60 6.06 -10.79
CA LYS A 168 21.46 6.43 -12.21
C LYS A 168 22.70 6.08 -13.04
N GLU A 169 23.88 6.14 -12.46
CA GLU A 169 25.15 5.74 -13.10
C GLU A 169 25.32 4.22 -13.19
N LEU A 170 24.94 3.46 -12.15
CA LEU A 170 25.16 2.01 -12.06
C LEU A 170 24.08 1.16 -12.75
N GLN A 171 22.83 1.62 -12.76
CA GLN A 171 21.71 0.83 -13.30
C GLN A 171 21.87 0.47 -14.79
N PRO A 172 22.35 1.37 -15.69
CA PRO A 172 22.65 1.01 -17.08
C PRO A 172 23.79 0.00 -17.23
N ILE A 173 24.77 0.04 -16.32
CA ILE A 173 25.90 -0.91 -16.31
C ILE A 173 25.39 -2.31 -15.99
N VAL A 174 24.55 -2.43 -14.95
CA VAL A 174 23.90 -3.69 -14.57
C VAL A 174 23.10 -4.27 -15.72
N LYS A 175 22.22 -3.47 -16.34
CA LYS A 175 21.41 -3.91 -17.49
C LYS A 175 22.27 -4.46 -18.62
N ARG A 176 23.31 -3.71 -19.02
CA ARG A 176 24.27 -4.12 -20.07
C ARG A 176 24.98 -5.42 -19.72
N ASN A 177 25.43 -5.59 -18.48
CA ASN A 177 26.17 -6.78 -18.04
C ASN A 177 25.27 -8.01 -18.02
N ILE A 178 24.02 -7.89 -17.54
CA ILE A 178 23.02 -8.97 -17.56
C ILE A 178 22.71 -9.40 -18.99
N GLU A 179 22.45 -8.46 -19.90
CA GLU A 179 22.19 -8.75 -21.32
C GLU A 179 23.37 -9.48 -21.97
N ARG A 180 24.59 -9.01 -21.70
CA ARG A 180 25.83 -9.63 -22.20
C ARG A 180 26.02 -11.05 -21.65
N GLU A 181 25.67 -11.34 -20.41
CA GLU A 181 25.71 -12.69 -19.85
C GLU A 181 24.65 -13.61 -20.47
N LYS A 182 23.43 -13.10 -20.68
CA LYS A 182 22.36 -13.83 -21.37
C LYS A 182 22.76 -14.19 -22.80
N GLU A 183 23.35 -13.27 -23.55
CA GLU A 183 23.90 -13.53 -24.90
C GLU A 183 24.99 -14.61 -24.91
N GLN A 184 25.89 -14.58 -23.91
CA GLN A 184 26.97 -15.56 -23.80
C GLN A 184 26.46 -16.97 -23.49
N GLN A 185 25.37 -17.08 -22.71
CA GLN A 185 24.75 -18.37 -22.39
C GLN A 185 23.93 -18.92 -23.56
N SER A 186 23.23 -18.08 -24.33
CA SER A 186 22.38 -18.51 -25.45
C SER A 186 23.16 -18.84 -26.73
N HIS A 187 24.24 -18.10 -27.02
CA HIS A 187 25.05 -18.29 -28.22
C HIS A 187 26.56 -18.27 -27.93
N PRO A 188 27.09 -19.34 -27.30
CA PRO A 188 28.51 -19.41 -26.93
C PRO A 188 29.46 -19.27 -28.15
N GLU A 189 29.09 -19.78 -29.32
CA GLU A 189 29.90 -19.67 -30.55
C GLU A 189 29.96 -18.24 -31.11
N LEU A 190 28.84 -17.49 -31.05
CA LEU A 190 28.76 -16.11 -31.53
C LEU A 190 29.49 -15.14 -30.59
N ALA A 191 29.49 -15.44 -29.28
CA ALA A 191 30.24 -14.70 -28.27
C ALA A 191 31.76 -14.83 -28.44
N VAL A 192 32.24 -16.01 -28.88
CA VAL A 192 33.65 -16.22 -29.24
C VAL A 192 34.00 -15.42 -30.51
N LEU A 193 33.14 -15.44 -31.54
CA LEU A 193 33.35 -14.64 -32.75
C LEU A 193 33.42 -13.13 -32.48
N LYS A 194 32.51 -12.57 -31.66
CA LYS A 194 32.53 -11.16 -31.25
C LYS A 194 33.83 -10.80 -30.50
N ARG A 195 34.38 -11.71 -29.68
CA ARG A 195 35.68 -11.47 -29.01
C ARG A 195 36.84 -11.44 -30.01
N VAL A 196 36.85 -12.33 -31.00
CA VAL A 196 37.90 -12.40 -32.03
C VAL A 196 37.85 -11.19 -32.97
N THR A 197 36.66 -10.68 -33.31
CA THR A 197 36.54 -9.46 -34.13
C THR A 197 36.88 -8.18 -33.36
N SER A 198 36.59 -8.14 -32.05
CA SER A 198 36.97 -7.00 -31.19
C SER A 198 38.47 -6.94 -30.90
N SER A 199 39.17 -8.07 -30.90
CA SER A 199 40.63 -8.14 -30.71
C SER A 199 41.44 -7.79 -31.96
N ASN A 200 40.82 -7.70 -33.14
CA ASN A 200 41.52 -7.49 -34.41
C ASN A 200 41.64 -6.01 -34.86
N LEU A 201 41.28 -5.05 -34.00
CA LEU A 201 41.44 -3.61 -34.31
C LEU A 201 42.59 -2.91 -33.56
N ASN A 202 43.36 -3.61 -32.73
CA ASN A 202 44.57 -3.03 -32.09
C ASN A 202 45.63 -4.12 -31.81
N SER A 203 46.12 -4.77 -32.86
CA SER A 203 47.40 -5.47 -32.80
C SER A 203 48.43 -4.62 -33.54
N ASP A 204 49.11 -3.74 -32.82
CA ASP A 204 50.50 -3.42 -33.13
C ASP A 204 51.27 -2.99 -31.86
N LEU A 205 52.35 -3.75 -31.63
CA LEU A 205 53.52 -3.46 -30.79
C LEU A 205 53.38 -3.58 -29.27
N ILE A 206 53.97 -4.67 -28.79
CA ILE A 206 54.46 -4.91 -27.43
C ILE A 206 55.43 -3.78 -27.05
N VAL A 207 54.99 -2.87 -26.16
CA VAL A 207 55.86 -2.05 -25.31
C VAL A 207 55.19 -1.93 -23.94
N ASP A 208 55.97 -2.23 -22.89
CA ASP A 208 55.61 -2.13 -21.47
C ASP A 208 54.85 -0.85 -21.12
N GLY A 209 53.57 -1.00 -20.74
CA GLY A 209 52.71 0.10 -20.34
C GLY A 209 51.23 -0.26 -20.31
N LEU A 210 50.86 -1.32 -19.60
CA LEU A 210 49.44 -1.72 -19.42
C LEU A 210 48.65 -0.60 -18.74
N SER A 211 47.74 -0.02 -19.53
CA SER A 211 46.85 1.07 -19.19
C SER A 211 45.83 0.68 -18.12
N ASN A 212 45.60 1.58 -17.16
CA ASN A 212 44.56 1.47 -16.13
C ASN A 212 43.13 1.24 -16.68
N ALA A 213 42.90 1.47 -17.98
CA ALA A 213 41.60 1.32 -18.65
C ALA A 213 41.14 -0.15 -18.74
N ASN A 214 42.04 -1.08 -19.08
CA ASN A 214 41.70 -2.51 -19.22
C ASN A 214 41.38 -3.20 -17.89
N VAL A 215 41.87 -2.66 -16.77
CA VAL A 215 41.57 -3.16 -15.42
C VAL A 215 40.22 -2.62 -14.94
N ALA A 216 39.96 -1.32 -15.15
CA ALA A 216 38.68 -0.70 -14.81
C ALA A 216 37.50 -1.33 -15.57
N GLU A 217 37.68 -1.64 -16.86
CA GLU A 217 36.64 -2.28 -17.68
C GLU A 217 36.32 -3.71 -17.18
N LYS A 218 37.35 -4.48 -16.77
CA LYS A 218 37.16 -5.80 -16.16
C LYS A 218 36.50 -5.76 -14.77
N GLN A 219 36.71 -4.69 -14.00
CA GLN A 219 36.08 -4.49 -12.70
C GLN A 219 34.60 -4.12 -12.86
N VAL A 220 34.27 -3.25 -13.83
CA VAL A 220 32.89 -2.85 -14.14
C VAL A 220 32.08 -4.02 -14.69
N ASP A 221 32.69 -4.90 -15.47
CA ASP A 221 32.09 -6.16 -15.94
C ASP A 221 31.68 -7.11 -14.80
N GLY A 222 32.21 -6.92 -13.58
CA GLY A 222 31.87 -7.72 -12.40
C GLY A 222 30.55 -7.33 -11.73
N ILE A 223 29.97 -6.17 -12.08
CA ILE A 223 28.74 -5.64 -11.45
C ILE A 223 27.51 -6.29 -12.11
N ILE A 224 26.72 -7.04 -11.34
CA ILE A 224 25.61 -7.84 -11.90
C ILE A 224 24.23 -7.44 -11.40
N GLU A 225 24.12 -6.73 -10.28
CA GLU A 225 22.83 -6.27 -9.76
C GLU A 225 22.95 -5.11 -8.77
N LEU A 226 21.83 -4.43 -8.56
CA LEU A 226 21.58 -3.54 -7.43
C LEU A 226 20.47 -4.14 -6.57
N ARG A 227 20.55 -3.99 -5.25
CA ARG A 227 19.55 -4.47 -4.28
C ARG A 227 19.19 -3.38 -3.29
N GLU A 228 17.92 -3.35 -2.87
CA GLU A 228 17.37 -2.40 -1.90
C GLU A 228 17.59 -0.91 -2.29
N PHE A 229 17.63 -0.62 -3.58
CA PHE A 229 17.91 0.72 -4.11
C PHE A 229 16.67 1.61 -4.25
N ASP A 230 15.49 1.04 -4.03
CA ASP A 230 14.17 1.67 -4.16
C ASP A 230 13.39 1.66 -2.82
N VAL A 231 14.06 1.32 -1.72
CA VAL A 231 13.49 1.44 -0.37
C VAL A 231 13.42 2.93 0.00
N PRO A 232 12.22 3.48 0.32
CA PRO A 232 12.08 4.86 0.74
C PRO A 232 12.92 5.16 1.98
N TYR A 233 13.53 6.35 2.02
CA TYR A 233 14.49 6.73 3.05
C TYR A 233 13.89 6.71 4.46
N HIS A 234 12.69 7.26 4.65
CA HIS A 234 12.07 7.26 5.98
C HIS A 234 11.73 5.85 6.45
N ILE A 235 11.27 4.97 5.54
CA ILE A 235 11.04 3.55 5.82
C ILE A 235 12.36 2.86 6.20
N ARG A 236 13.43 3.12 5.46
CA ARG A 236 14.78 2.60 5.77
C ARG A 236 15.21 2.98 7.19
N VAL A 237 15.13 4.26 7.54
CA VAL A 237 15.51 4.76 8.86
C VAL A 237 14.67 4.10 9.95
N CYS A 238 13.35 4.00 9.72
CA CYS A 238 12.42 3.41 10.67
C CYS A 238 12.68 1.91 10.88
N ILE A 239 12.95 1.14 9.82
CA ILE A 239 13.31 -0.28 9.93
C ILE A 239 14.63 -0.46 10.68
N ASP A 240 15.67 0.25 10.26
CA ASP A 240 17.03 0.04 10.77
C ASP A 240 17.17 0.47 12.24
N LEU A 241 16.49 1.57 12.62
CA LEU A 241 16.51 2.12 13.98
C LEU A 241 15.32 1.66 14.85
N LYS A 242 14.42 0.82 14.31
CA LYS A 242 13.20 0.32 14.99
C LYS A 242 12.33 1.46 15.54
N ILE A 243 12.02 2.42 14.67
CA ILE A 243 11.19 3.58 14.98
C ILE A 243 9.82 3.39 14.35
N ASN A 244 8.80 3.52 15.18
CA ASN A 244 7.39 3.44 14.82
C ASN A 244 6.61 4.59 15.47
N VAL A 245 5.69 5.17 14.71
CA VAL A 245 4.74 6.17 15.21
C VAL A 245 3.74 5.52 16.16
N GLY A 246 3.13 6.30 17.05
CA GLY A 246 2.21 5.78 18.06
C GLY A 246 2.89 5.19 19.30
N LEU A 247 4.22 5.25 19.38
CA LEU A 247 5.01 4.79 20.54
C LEU A 247 5.66 5.96 21.29
N TRP A 248 5.98 5.72 22.55
CA TRP A 248 6.68 6.68 23.41
C TRP A 248 8.20 6.48 23.35
N TYR A 249 8.93 7.59 23.31
CA TYR A 249 10.38 7.60 23.30
C TYR A 249 10.94 8.60 24.32
N GLY A 250 12.04 8.22 24.97
CA GLY A 250 12.95 9.13 25.64
C GLY A 250 13.91 9.73 24.61
N VAL A 251 13.91 11.06 24.54
CA VAL A 251 14.64 11.85 23.55
C VAL A 251 15.71 12.68 24.27
N ARG A 252 16.95 12.62 23.79
CA ARG A 252 18.03 13.51 24.24
C ARG A 252 18.68 14.16 23.03
N GLY A 253 18.60 15.49 22.98
CA GLY A 253 19.36 16.30 22.05
C GLY A 253 20.82 16.36 22.46
N GLN A 254 21.70 16.67 21.51
CA GLN A 254 23.11 16.89 21.80
C GLN A 254 23.57 18.21 21.19
N SER A 255 24.39 18.97 21.93
CA SER A 255 25.02 20.20 21.42
C SER A 255 26.02 19.87 20.30
N THR A 256 26.11 20.81 19.35
CA THR A 256 27.08 21.18 18.28
C THR A 256 28.41 20.42 18.04
N SER A 257 28.74 19.34 18.76
CA SER A 257 30.00 18.59 18.60
C SER A 257 29.77 17.07 18.59
N GLY A 258 29.35 16.56 17.44
CA GLY A 258 29.79 15.25 16.92
C GLY A 258 29.11 13.96 17.42
N GLN A 259 28.22 13.97 18.40
CA GLN A 259 27.42 12.79 18.74
C GLN A 259 26.00 12.90 18.16
N GLN A 260 25.40 11.76 17.80
CA GLN A 260 24.05 11.69 17.24
C GLN A 260 22.99 11.75 18.35
N ASN A 261 21.91 12.51 18.08
CA ASN A 261 20.70 12.55 18.91
C ASN A 261 20.26 11.13 19.33
N GLN A 262 19.92 10.97 20.61
CA GLN A 262 19.54 9.67 21.17
C GLN A 262 18.03 9.53 21.25
N LEU A 263 17.55 8.37 20.81
CA LEU A 263 16.15 7.98 20.85
C LEU A 263 16.04 6.60 21.51
N ILE A 264 15.29 6.50 22.60
CA ILE A 264 15.15 5.27 23.39
C ILE A 264 13.67 4.96 23.55
N LEU A 265 13.22 3.79 23.06
CA LEU A 265 11.83 3.35 23.22
C LEU A 265 11.45 3.20 24.71
N LYS A 266 10.24 3.62 25.06
CA LYS A 266 9.64 3.48 26.39
C LYS A 266 8.43 2.54 26.32
N PRO A 267 8.64 1.20 26.35
CA PRO A 267 7.55 0.23 26.18
C PRO A 267 6.57 0.21 27.34
N ASP A 268 6.96 0.72 28.51
CA ASP A 268 6.12 0.77 29.72
C ASP A 268 5.00 1.82 29.62
N LEU A 269 5.12 2.78 28.70
CA LEU A 269 4.12 3.81 28.44
C LEU A 269 3.21 3.37 27.28
N ILE A 270 1.96 3.04 27.60
CA ILE A 270 0.98 2.50 26.64
C ILE A 270 -0.12 3.53 26.33
N GLU A 271 -0.51 4.33 27.33
CA GLU A 271 -1.58 5.30 27.19
C GLU A 271 -1.17 6.40 26.21
N GLN A 272 -2.04 6.68 25.24
CA GLN A 272 -1.79 7.68 24.20
C GLN A 272 -2.15 9.06 24.76
N PRO A 273 -1.36 10.11 24.48
CA PRO A 273 -1.78 11.47 24.80
C PRO A 273 -2.97 11.86 23.92
N GLU A 274 -3.67 12.93 24.29
CA GLU A 274 -4.77 13.46 23.49
C GLU A 274 -4.22 14.48 22.47
N PRO A 275 -4.09 14.13 21.18
CA PRO A 275 -3.73 15.12 20.18
C PRO A 275 -4.92 16.04 19.90
N ILE A 276 -4.62 17.34 19.77
CA ILE A 276 -5.56 18.31 19.18
C ILE A 276 -5.93 17.89 17.75
N ILE A 277 -7.22 17.64 17.53
CA ILE A 277 -7.78 17.17 16.26
C ILE A 277 -8.77 18.20 15.74
N LEU A 278 -8.56 18.65 14.50
CA LEU A 278 -9.48 19.54 13.80
C LEU A 278 -10.09 18.80 12.61
N ALA A 279 -11.40 18.56 12.63
CA ALA A 279 -12.12 17.99 11.49
C ALA A 279 -12.97 19.07 10.82
N PHE A 280 -12.84 19.27 9.51
CA PHE A 280 -13.61 20.29 8.81
C PHE A 280 -14.28 19.77 7.53
N ASP A 281 -15.29 20.49 7.12
CA ASP A 281 -16.07 20.32 5.89
C ASP A 281 -16.45 21.71 5.34
N ILE A 282 -16.58 21.84 4.02
CA ILE A 282 -16.94 23.10 3.37
C ILE A 282 -18.22 22.97 2.55
N GLU A 283 -19.01 24.05 2.54
CA GLU A 283 -20.12 24.20 1.63
C GLU A 283 -19.82 25.29 0.62
N CYS A 284 -20.08 25.00 -0.66
CA CYS A 284 -19.75 25.89 -1.77
C CYS A 284 -20.99 26.19 -2.62
N THR A 285 -21.02 27.38 -3.21
CA THR A 285 -22.03 27.66 -4.24
C THR A 285 -21.82 26.73 -5.43
N LYS A 286 -22.89 26.55 -6.20
CA LYS A 286 -22.82 25.82 -7.46
C LYS A 286 -23.86 26.33 -8.44
N MET A 287 -23.53 26.16 -9.71
CA MET A 287 -24.49 26.29 -10.80
C MET A 287 -25.46 25.09 -10.82
N PRO A 288 -26.72 25.29 -11.25
CA PRO A 288 -27.70 24.20 -11.33
C PRO A 288 -27.20 23.03 -12.19
N LEU A 289 -27.39 21.80 -11.69
CA LEU A 289 -27.02 20.54 -12.35
C LEU A 289 -25.52 20.39 -12.69
N LYS A 290 -24.65 21.21 -12.07
CA LYS A 290 -23.20 21.14 -12.23
C LYS A 290 -22.50 20.93 -10.90
N PHE A 291 -21.29 20.39 -10.94
CA PHE A 291 -20.40 20.37 -9.79
C PHE A 291 -19.86 21.77 -9.47
N PRO A 292 -19.56 22.06 -8.19
CA PRO A 292 -18.90 23.31 -7.79
C PRO A 292 -17.53 23.44 -8.45
N THR A 293 -17.15 24.65 -8.86
CA THR A 293 -15.82 24.94 -9.42
C THR A 293 -15.20 26.15 -8.76
N ALA A 294 -14.00 26.01 -8.20
CA ALA A 294 -13.34 27.08 -7.44
C ALA A 294 -13.04 28.36 -8.27
N VAL A 295 -13.11 28.28 -9.59
CA VAL A 295 -12.93 29.42 -10.51
C VAL A 295 -14.11 30.39 -10.46
N SER A 296 -15.35 29.88 -10.47
CA SER A 296 -16.56 30.71 -10.50
C SER A 296 -17.34 30.72 -9.20
N ASP A 297 -17.25 29.64 -8.42
CA ASP A 297 -18.01 29.44 -7.20
C ASP A 297 -17.23 29.90 -5.96
N GLN A 298 -17.96 30.21 -4.90
CA GLN A 298 -17.43 30.70 -3.63
C GLN A 298 -17.77 29.72 -2.49
N ILE A 299 -16.95 29.74 -1.44
CA ILE A 299 -17.23 29.06 -0.17
C ILE A 299 -18.27 29.88 0.58
N MET A 300 -19.36 29.23 0.98
CA MET A 300 -20.43 29.84 1.76
C MET A 300 -20.33 29.56 3.25
N MET A 301 -19.83 28.37 3.62
CA MET A 301 -19.64 27.96 5.01
C MET A 301 -18.41 27.08 5.16
N ILE A 302 -17.72 27.18 6.30
CA ILE A 302 -16.74 26.19 6.75
C ILE A 302 -17.16 25.76 8.15
N SER A 303 -17.56 24.50 8.28
CA SER A 303 -17.90 23.89 9.56
C SER A 303 -16.73 23.04 10.03
N TYR A 304 -16.40 23.10 11.32
CA TYR A 304 -15.32 22.30 11.87
C TYR A 304 -15.51 22.00 13.35
N MET A 305 -14.90 20.91 13.79
CA MET A 305 -14.83 20.50 15.19
C MET A 305 -13.39 20.47 15.66
N ILE A 306 -13.15 20.94 16.87
CA ILE A 306 -11.88 20.89 17.59
C ILE A 306 -12.16 20.27 18.95
N ASP A 307 -11.63 19.07 19.20
CA ASP A 307 -11.73 18.38 20.49
C ASP A 307 -13.14 18.41 21.12
N THR A 308 -14.18 18.09 20.33
CA THR A 308 -15.64 18.11 20.65
C THR A 308 -16.35 19.47 20.65
N GLN A 309 -15.61 20.59 20.57
CA GLN A 309 -16.21 21.91 20.37
C GLN A 309 -16.38 22.18 18.87
N GLY A 310 -17.60 22.55 18.46
CA GLY A 310 -17.93 22.91 17.09
C GLY A 310 -17.73 24.41 16.83
N TYR A 311 -17.38 24.73 15.59
CA TYR A 311 -17.30 26.06 15.05
C TYR A 311 -17.87 26.10 13.64
N LEU A 312 -18.47 27.22 13.28
CA LEU A 312 -19.01 27.46 11.95
C LEU A 312 -18.62 28.87 11.50
N ILE A 313 -17.91 28.99 10.39
CA ILE A 313 -17.63 30.29 9.77
C ILE A 313 -18.57 30.47 8.58
N ILE A 314 -19.21 31.63 8.51
CA ILE A 314 -20.23 31.96 7.52
C ILE A 314 -19.78 33.12 6.64
N ASN A 315 -19.97 32.97 5.33
CA ASN A 315 -19.83 34.06 4.37
C ASN A 315 -21.15 34.83 4.22
N ARG A 316 -21.21 36.04 4.76
CA ARG A 316 -22.40 36.91 4.73
C ARG A 316 -22.69 37.56 3.37
N GLU A 317 -21.81 37.41 2.37
CA GLU A 317 -22.13 37.79 0.97
C GLU A 317 -23.19 36.87 0.35
N ILE A 318 -23.27 35.62 0.81
CA ILE A 318 -24.10 34.57 0.21
C ILE A 318 -25.25 34.21 1.14
N ILE A 319 -24.94 33.97 2.42
CA ILE A 319 -25.94 33.66 3.43
C ILE A 319 -26.75 34.94 3.68
N SER A 320 -28.08 34.86 3.82
CA SER A 320 -28.92 36.08 3.91
C SER A 320 -29.00 36.69 5.31
N GLN A 321 -28.87 35.90 6.38
CA GLN A 321 -28.96 36.36 7.77
C GLN A 321 -27.80 35.87 8.64
N ASP A 322 -27.53 36.59 9.73
CA ASP A 322 -26.58 36.15 10.75
C ASP A 322 -27.13 34.90 11.45
N ILE A 323 -26.26 33.94 11.73
CA ILE A 323 -26.61 32.72 12.45
C ILE A 323 -26.06 32.80 13.88
N ASP A 324 -26.93 32.55 14.85
CA ASP A 324 -26.57 32.51 16.26
C ASP A 324 -25.93 31.16 16.64
N ASP A 325 -25.19 31.13 17.75
CA ASP A 325 -24.67 29.90 18.34
C ASP A 325 -25.80 28.89 18.60
N PHE A 326 -25.56 27.62 18.24
CA PHE A 326 -26.56 26.57 18.35
C PHE A 326 -25.95 25.21 18.64
N GLU A 327 -26.80 24.22 18.96
CA GLU A 327 -26.38 22.86 19.27
C GLU A 327 -26.93 21.88 18.21
N TYR A 328 -26.06 21.03 17.69
CA TYR A 328 -26.39 19.86 16.90
C TYR A 328 -25.81 18.60 17.56
N THR A 329 -26.65 17.93 18.37
CA THR A 329 -26.29 16.71 19.10
C THR A 329 -27.18 15.55 18.62
N PRO A 330 -26.78 14.79 17.57
CA PRO A 330 -27.61 13.70 17.03
C PRO A 330 -27.77 12.53 18.00
N LYS A 331 -26.80 12.35 18.91
CA LYS A 331 -26.83 11.41 20.03
C LYS A 331 -26.09 12.02 21.21
N LYS A 332 -26.44 11.58 22.43
CA LYS A 332 -25.73 11.98 23.67
C LYS A 332 -24.22 11.74 23.63
N GLU A 333 -23.79 10.72 22.89
CA GLU A 333 -22.37 10.36 22.72
C GLU A 333 -21.64 11.28 21.72
N TYR A 334 -22.37 12.08 20.94
CA TYR A 334 -21.87 12.94 19.87
C TYR A 334 -22.34 14.39 20.11
N PRO A 335 -21.88 15.05 21.19
CA PRO A 335 -22.20 16.46 21.41
C PRO A 335 -21.60 17.33 20.31
N GLY A 336 -22.35 18.35 19.89
CA GLY A 336 -21.89 19.33 18.90
C GLY A 336 -22.43 20.71 19.24
N HIS A 337 -21.75 21.42 20.14
CA HIS A 337 -22.05 22.82 20.42
C HIS A 337 -21.27 23.69 19.43
N PHE A 338 -21.93 24.61 18.72
CA PHE A 338 -21.32 25.39 17.66
C PHE A 338 -21.24 26.87 18.01
N HIS A 339 -20.02 27.40 18.00
CA HIS A 339 -19.77 28.84 18.00
C HIS A 339 -19.69 29.35 16.56
N VAL A 340 -20.46 30.39 16.26
CA VAL A 340 -20.64 30.87 14.89
C VAL A 340 -19.91 32.19 14.67
N PHE A 341 -19.11 32.24 13.61
CA PHE A 341 -18.42 33.43 13.12
C PHE A 341 -19.07 33.92 11.83
N ASN A 342 -19.88 34.97 11.93
CA ASN A 342 -20.50 35.64 10.79
C ASN A 342 -19.52 36.63 10.16
N GLU A 343 -18.76 36.20 9.15
CA GLU A 343 -17.74 37.01 8.48
C GLU A 343 -18.32 37.75 7.27
N SER A 344 -17.83 38.97 7.01
CA SER A 344 -18.46 39.86 6.04
C SER A 344 -18.39 39.37 4.59
N ASN A 345 -17.38 38.57 4.24
CA ASN A 345 -17.12 38.07 2.89
C ASN A 345 -16.24 36.80 2.93
N GLU A 346 -16.05 36.17 1.76
CA GLU A 346 -15.24 34.95 1.63
C GLU A 346 -13.77 35.15 2.06
N PHE A 347 -13.20 36.34 1.84
CA PHE A 347 -11.81 36.63 2.23
C PHE A 347 -11.62 36.60 3.76
N GLU A 348 -12.50 37.28 4.51
CA GLU A 348 -12.45 37.27 5.97
C GLU A 348 -12.79 35.88 6.53
N LEU A 349 -13.67 35.11 5.86
CA LEU A 349 -13.93 33.70 6.18
C LEU A 349 -12.66 32.85 6.08
N LEU A 350 -11.92 32.92 4.97
CA LEU A 350 -10.69 32.15 4.76
C LEU A 350 -9.59 32.57 5.75
N LYS A 351 -9.46 33.88 5.97
CA LYS A 351 -8.49 34.42 6.91
C LYS A 351 -8.81 34.01 8.36
N ARG A 352 -10.09 34.02 8.76
CA ARG A 352 -10.53 33.50 10.06
C ARG A 352 -10.16 32.04 10.22
N PHE A 353 -10.45 31.22 9.20
CA PHE A 353 -10.16 29.79 9.21
C PHE A 353 -8.66 29.52 9.38
N PHE A 354 -7.80 30.16 8.57
CA PHE A 354 -6.35 30.00 8.67
C PHE A 354 -5.79 30.48 10.01
N ASN A 355 -6.24 31.64 10.51
CA ASN A 355 -5.84 32.13 11.82
C ASN A 355 -6.20 31.15 12.93
N HIS A 356 -7.42 30.60 12.92
CA HIS A 356 -7.86 29.68 13.96
C HIS A 356 -7.09 28.35 13.92
N ILE A 357 -6.73 27.85 12.73
CA ILE A 357 -5.82 26.69 12.59
C ILE A 357 -4.46 26.99 13.25
N ILE A 358 -3.88 28.17 13.03
CA ILE A 358 -2.57 28.52 13.61
C ILE A 358 -2.65 28.85 15.11
N ASP A 359 -3.78 29.35 15.58
CA ASP A 359 -4.01 29.60 17.01
C ASP A 359 -4.09 28.28 17.79
N VAL A 360 -4.86 27.32 17.26
CA VAL A 360 -5.10 26.01 17.88
C VAL A 360 -3.94 25.04 17.63
N LYS A 361 -3.27 25.15 16.48
CA LYS A 361 -2.18 24.28 16.03
C LYS A 361 -2.61 22.82 16.06
N PRO A 362 -3.52 22.35 15.21
CA PRO A 362 -3.92 20.93 15.25
C PRO A 362 -2.71 20.02 14.97
N HIS A 363 -2.64 18.89 15.67
CA HIS A 363 -1.69 17.82 15.28
C HIS A 363 -2.22 17.06 14.07
N ILE A 364 -3.55 16.96 13.97
CA ILE A 364 -4.25 16.20 12.96
C ILE A 364 -5.39 17.05 12.40
N LEU A 365 -5.40 17.17 11.08
CA LEU A 365 -6.47 17.78 10.31
C LEU A 365 -7.25 16.67 9.60
N VAL A 366 -8.56 16.63 9.77
CA VAL A 366 -9.43 15.55 9.29
C VAL A 366 -10.44 16.10 8.31
N THR A 367 -10.72 15.36 7.25
CA THR A 367 -11.74 15.69 6.24
C THR A 367 -12.44 14.42 5.76
N TYR A 368 -13.55 14.57 5.05
CA TYR A 368 -14.15 13.48 4.27
C TYR A 368 -14.08 13.80 2.78
N ASN A 369 -13.23 13.10 2.03
CA ASN A 369 -12.93 13.38 0.62
C ASN A 369 -12.18 14.71 0.36
N GLY A 370 -11.48 15.21 1.38
CA GLY A 370 -10.82 16.52 1.32
C GLY A 370 -9.66 16.61 0.34
N ASP A 371 -8.96 15.51 0.04
CA ASP A 371 -7.90 15.52 -0.98
C ASP A 371 -8.46 15.87 -2.37
N SER A 372 -9.68 15.43 -2.67
CA SER A 372 -10.30 15.58 -3.99
C SER A 372 -11.24 16.79 -4.11
N PHE A 373 -11.72 17.35 -3.00
CA PHE A 373 -12.68 18.46 -3.02
C PHE A 373 -12.30 19.61 -2.08
N ASP A 374 -12.38 19.44 -0.76
CA ASP A 374 -12.31 20.53 0.20
C ASP A 374 -11.00 21.32 0.13
N MET A 375 -9.86 20.63 0.25
CA MET A 375 -8.54 21.24 0.23
C MET A 375 -8.21 21.96 -1.09
N PRO A 376 -8.40 21.34 -2.29
CA PRO A 376 -8.14 22.04 -3.54
C PRO A 376 -9.09 23.21 -3.78
N PHE A 377 -10.31 23.17 -3.24
CA PHE A 377 -11.23 24.31 -3.33
C PHE A 377 -10.73 25.45 -2.45
N VAL A 378 -10.40 25.19 -1.18
CA VAL A 378 -9.85 26.19 -0.25
C VAL A 378 -8.55 26.80 -0.78
N GLU A 379 -7.64 25.99 -1.34
CA GLU A 379 -6.38 26.49 -1.91
C GLU A 379 -6.63 27.47 -3.08
N GLN A 380 -7.48 27.10 -4.02
CA GLN A 380 -7.77 27.93 -5.20
C GLN A 380 -8.51 29.22 -4.82
N ARG A 381 -9.46 29.16 -3.88
CA ARG A 381 -10.15 30.36 -3.38
C ARG A 381 -9.21 31.27 -2.59
N ALA A 382 -8.34 30.70 -1.76
CA ALA A 382 -7.29 31.46 -1.07
C ALA A 382 -6.36 32.16 -2.08
N GLN A 383 -5.93 31.45 -3.12
CA GLN A 383 -5.09 32.01 -4.18
C GLN A 383 -5.78 33.15 -4.94
N PHE A 384 -7.09 33.04 -5.20
CA PHE A 384 -7.87 34.11 -5.84
C PHE A 384 -7.80 35.43 -5.05
N TYR A 385 -7.77 35.35 -3.71
CA TYR A 385 -7.60 36.52 -2.84
C TYR A 385 -6.14 36.87 -2.50
N GLY A 386 -5.16 36.22 -3.14
CA GLY A 386 -3.74 36.46 -2.90
C GLY A 386 -3.18 35.85 -1.61
N LEU A 387 -3.92 34.95 -0.96
CA LEU A 387 -3.43 34.15 0.16
C LEU A 387 -2.73 32.90 -0.37
N ASN A 388 -1.64 32.49 0.29
CA ASN A 388 -0.93 31.26 -0.07
C ASN A 388 -1.11 30.24 1.06
N MET A 389 -1.95 29.23 0.82
CA MET A 389 -2.30 28.22 1.84
C MET A 389 -1.07 27.55 2.48
N PHE A 390 -0.01 27.30 1.71
CA PHE A 390 1.23 26.73 2.23
C PHE A 390 1.95 27.68 3.20
N ASN A 391 2.01 28.98 2.90
CA ASN A 391 2.64 29.95 3.79
C ASN A 391 1.80 30.26 5.03
N GLU A 392 0.48 30.21 4.92
CA GLU A 392 -0.46 30.49 6.01
C GLU A 392 -0.55 29.31 6.99
N ILE A 393 -0.78 28.09 6.49
CA ILE A 393 -1.06 26.90 7.32
C ILE A 393 -0.17 25.69 7.02
N GLY A 394 0.78 25.77 6.09
CA GLY A 394 1.75 24.69 5.85
C GLY A 394 1.26 23.51 5.01
N PHE A 395 0.04 23.58 4.46
CA PHE A 395 -0.50 22.54 3.57
C PHE A 395 -0.20 22.84 2.11
N ARG A 396 0.14 21.80 1.35
CA ARG A 396 0.31 21.85 -0.11
C ARG A 396 -0.04 20.52 -0.75
N LYS A 397 -0.39 20.57 -2.02
CA LYS A 397 -0.58 19.37 -2.83
C LYS A 397 0.74 18.65 -3.12
N ASP A 398 0.76 17.34 -3.03
CA ASP A 398 1.87 16.47 -3.44
C ASP A 398 1.72 15.97 -4.90
N SER A 399 2.59 15.06 -5.35
CA SER A 399 2.52 14.48 -6.69
C SER A 399 1.41 13.44 -6.85
N GLN A 400 0.88 12.91 -5.76
CA GLN A 400 -0.20 11.94 -5.70
C GLN A 400 -1.57 12.63 -5.51
N ASP A 401 -1.62 13.94 -5.79
CA ASP A 401 -2.79 14.80 -5.63
C ASP A 401 -3.37 14.84 -4.20
N CYS A 402 -2.54 14.57 -3.18
CA CYS A 402 -2.91 14.61 -1.76
C CYS A 402 -2.41 15.90 -1.09
N TYR A 403 -3.18 16.45 -0.15
CA TYR A 403 -2.82 17.66 0.58
C TYR A 403 -2.13 17.32 1.90
N LEU A 404 -0.85 17.65 2.01
CA LEU A 404 -0.02 17.21 3.12
C LEU A 404 0.70 18.39 3.76
N SER A 405 0.98 18.25 5.06
CA SER A 405 1.73 19.21 5.86
C SER A 405 2.77 18.47 6.69
N ARG A 406 3.84 19.17 7.06
CA ARG A 406 4.96 18.58 7.82
C ARG A 406 4.61 18.36 9.30
N PRO A 407 4.19 19.39 10.06
CA PRO A 407 3.87 19.23 11.49
C PRO A 407 2.42 18.79 11.74
N CYS A 408 1.51 18.91 10.77
CA CYS A 408 0.09 18.57 10.89
C CYS A 408 -0.28 17.44 9.92
N ILE A 409 -0.80 16.33 10.44
CA ILE A 409 -1.15 15.17 9.61
C ILE A 409 -2.53 15.38 9.00
N HIS A 410 -2.66 15.18 7.69
CA HIS A 410 -3.97 15.14 7.05
C HIS A 410 -4.54 13.72 7.01
N MET A 411 -5.71 13.54 7.62
CA MET A 411 -6.45 12.29 7.66
C MET A 411 -7.74 12.40 6.86
N ASP A 412 -7.70 11.95 5.61
CA ASP A 412 -8.90 11.87 4.76
C ASP A 412 -9.66 10.56 5.03
N CYS A 413 -10.79 10.66 5.74
CA CYS A 413 -11.59 9.52 6.18
C CYS A 413 -12.09 8.65 5.01
N ILE A 414 -12.27 9.21 3.80
CA ILE A 414 -12.74 8.40 2.66
C ILE A 414 -11.73 7.31 2.27
N LYS A 415 -10.43 7.51 2.54
CA LYS A 415 -9.39 6.52 2.25
C LYS A 415 -9.56 5.29 3.13
N TRP A 416 -9.87 5.49 4.42
CA TRP A 416 -10.24 4.42 5.35
C TRP A 416 -11.55 3.74 4.95
N VAL A 417 -12.56 4.51 4.52
CA VAL A 417 -13.84 3.96 4.06
C VAL A 417 -13.64 3.00 2.87
N LYS A 418 -12.88 3.44 1.86
CA LYS A 418 -12.64 2.64 0.66
C LYS A 418 -11.85 1.36 0.96
N ARG A 419 -10.86 1.42 1.86
CA ARG A 419 -9.93 0.31 2.11
C ARG A 419 -10.38 -0.63 3.23
N ASP A 420 -10.84 -0.08 4.36
CA ASP A 420 -10.90 -0.80 5.64
C ASP A 420 -12.32 -0.89 6.22
N SER A 421 -13.30 -0.09 5.74
CA SER A 421 -14.62 -0.07 6.39
C SER A 421 -15.49 -1.29 6.07
N TYR A 422 -15.12 -2.09 5.07
CA TYR A 422 -15.89 -3.25 4.58
C TYR A 422 -17.30 -2.89 4.11
N LEU A 423 -17.49 -1.64 3.66
CA LEU A 423 -18.76 -1.16 3.11
C LEU A 423 -18.77 -1.34 1.59
N PRO A 424 -19.93 -1.65 0.98
CA PRO A 424 -20.03 -1.72 -0.47
C PRO A 424 -19.81 -0.34 -1.08
N VAL A 425 -19.29 -0.31 -2.32
CA VAL A 425 -18.90 0.93 -3.02
C VAL A 425 -20.04 1.95 -3.07
N GLY A 426 -21.27 1.51 -3.33
CA GLY A 426 -22.46 2.39 -3.34
C GLY A 426 -22.82 3.01 -1.98
N SER A 427 -22.16 2.62 -0.89
CA SER A 427 -22.36 3.15 0.47
C SER A 427 -21.14 3.90 1.01
N HIS A 428 -20.24 4.36 0.13
CA HIS A 428 -19.06 5.15 0.49
C HIS A 428 -19.34 6.65 0.62
N GLY A 429 -20.58 7.11 0.47
CA GLY A 429 -20.96 8.49 0.78
C GLY A 429 -21.03 8.73 2.29
N LEU A 430 -20.68 9.94 2.75
CA LEU A 430 -20.64 10.30 4.17
C LEU A 430 -21.93 9.95 4.92
N LYS A 431 -23.09 10.20 4.30
CA LYS A 431 -24.42 9.86 4.87
C LYS A 431 -24.60 8.36 5.13
N ALA A 432 -24.28 7.53 4.13
CA ALA A 432 -24.39 6.08 4.24
C ALA A 432 -23.40 5.52 5.26
N VAL A 433 -22.17 6.05 5.28
CA VAL A 433 -21.14 5.68 6.27
C VAL A 433 -21.59 6.06 7.68
N THR A 434 -22.11 7.27 7.89
CA THR A 434 -22.62 7.75 9.17
C THR A 434 -23.74 6.84 9.69
N LYS A 435 -24.68 6.47 8.82
CA LYS A 435 -25.75 5.53 9.15
C LYS A 435 -25.22 4.15 9.53
N ALA A 436 -24.26 3.62 8.78
CA ALA A 436 -23.73 2.28 9.00
C ALA A 436 -22.80 2.19 10.21
N LYS A 437 -21.95 3.20 10.43
CA LYS A 437 -20.90 3.22 11.45
C LYS A 437 -21.33 3.97 12.71
N LEU A 438 -21.80 5.21 12.61
CA LEU A 438 -22.21 6.01 13.78
C LEU A 438 -23.66 5.74 14.24
N ARG A 439 -24.43 5.00 13.43
CA ARG A 439 -25.78 4.51 13.76
C ARG A 439 -26.81 5.63 14.02
N TYR A 440 -26.72 6.74 13.30
CA TYR A 440 -27.77 7.76 13.23
C TYR A 440 -27.94 8.24 11.79
N ASN A 441 -29.07 8.87 11.48
CA ASN A 441 -29.28 9.48 10.17
C ASN A 441 -28.84 10.94 10.24
N PRO A 442 -27.77 11.35 9.52
CA PRO A 442 -27.40 12.76 9.45
C PRO A 442 -28.45 13.57 8.69
N ILE A 443 -28.36 14.90 8.78
CA ILE A 443 -29.24 15.79 8.02
C ILE A 443 -28.93 15.61 6.53
N GLU A 444 -29.98 15.59 5.71
CA GLU A 444 -29.87 15.42 4.27
C GLU A 444 -30.58 16.56 3.56
N ILE A 445 -29.80 17.29 2.77
CA ILE A 445 -30.27 18.30 1.84
C ILE A 445 -29.89 17.84 0.42
N ASP A 446 -30.75 18.14 -0.55
CA ASP A 446 -30.43 17.97 -1.97
C ASP A 446 -29.40 19.04 -2.36
N PRO A 447 -28.25 18.67 -2.96
CA PRO A 447 -27.24 19.64 -3.39
C PRO A 447 -27.76 20.77 -4.29
N GLU A 448 -28.85 20.54 -5.03
CA GLU A 448 -29.47 21.59 -5.88
C GLU A 448 -30.25 22.64 -5.07
N ASP A 449 -30.67 22.32 -3.85
CA ASP A 449 -31.38 23.24 -2.97
C ASP A 449 -30.44 24.13 -2.13
N MET A 450 -29.14 23.79 -2.03
CA MET A 450 -28.21 24.48 -1.12
C MET A 450 -28.13 25.99 -1.37
N CYS A 451 -27.93 26.42 -2.62
CA CYS A 451 -27.87 27.85 -2.98
C CYS A 451 -29.19 28.60 -2.71
N ARG A 452 -30.34 27.93 -2.85
CA ARG A 452 -31.65 28.51 -2.54
C ARG A 452 -31.82 28.65 -1.04
N LEU A 453 -31.47 27.61 -0.28
CA LEU A 453 -31.57 27.59 1.18
C LEU A 453 -30.62 28.59 1.85
N ALA A 454 -29.46 28.88 1.24
CA ALA A 454 -28.56 29.94 1.69
C ALA A 454 -29.26 31.31 1.83
N VAL A 455 -30.26 31.58 0.98
CA VAL A 455 -31.03 32.82 1.00
C VAL A 455 -32.34 32.67 1.76
N GLU A 456 -33.10 31.60 1.49
CA GLU A 456 -34.46 31.44 2.03
C GLU A 456 -34.49 30.88 3.46
N GLN A 457 -33.58 29.95 3.80
CA GLN A 457 -33.59 29.19 5.06
C GLN A 457 -32.16 28.88 5.56
N PRO A 458 -31.34 29.92 5.83
CA PRO A 458 -29.91 29.74 6.12
C PRO A 458 -29.63 28.96 7.41
N GLN A 459 -30.53 28.98 8.40
CA GLN A 459 -30.40 28.14 9.59
C GLN A 459 -30.48 26.64 9.27
N THR A 460 -31.36 26.25 8.35
CA THR A 460 -31.50 24.84 7.93
C THR A 460 -30.22 24.36 7.22
N LEU A 461 -29.66 25.21 6.35
CA LEU A 461 -28.39 24.92 5.68
C LEU A 461 -27.22 24.86 6.68
N SER A 462 -27.20 25.75 7.67
CA SER A 462 -26.18 25.74 8.74
C SER A 462 -26.23 24.45 9.56
N ASN A 463 -27.43 23.96 9.90
CA ASN A 463 -27.61 22.67 10.57
C ASN A 463 -27.06 21.49 9.74
N TYR A 464 -27.21 21.55 8.41
CA TYR A 464 -26.65 20.55 7.50
C TYR A 464 -25.12 20.61 7.46
N SER A 465 -24.54 21.80 7.27
CA SER A 465 -23.08 21.96 7.25
C SER A 465 -22.41 21.47 8.54
N VAL A 466 -22.99 21.80 9.71
CA VAL A 466 -22.44 21.30 10.98
C VAL A 466 -22.67 19.81 11.20
N SER A 467 -23.73 19.23 10.62
CA SER A 467 -24.00 17.79 10.67
C SER A 467 -22.86 16.99 10.03
N ASP A 468 -22.30 17.49 8.92
CA ASP A 468 -21.22 16.82 8.20
C ASP A 468 -19.86 16.96 8.93
N ALA A 469 -19.59 18.10 9.56
CA ALA A 469 -18.45 18.23 10.48
C ALA A 469 -18.54 17.30 11.70
N VAL A 470 -19.72 17.19 12.34
CA VAL A 470 -19.96 16.25 13.45
C VAL A 470 -19.76 14.81 12.99
N ALA A 471 -20.34 14.43 11.86
CA ALA A 471 -20.20 13.09 11.30
C ALA A 471 -18.72 12.75 11.02
N THR A 472 -17.99 13.67 10.40
CA THR A 472 -16.57 13.50 10.04
C THR A 472 -15.69 13.37 11.29
N TYR A 473 -15.85 14.26 12.27
CA TYR A 473 -15.10 14.24 13.53
C TYR A 473 -15.31 12.92 14.30
N TYR A 474 -16.56 12.53 14.54
CA TYR A 474 -16.84 11.32 15.32
C TYR A 474 -16.55 10.03 14.55
N LEU A 475 -16.68 10.02 13.22
CA LEU A 475 -16.22 8.90 12.39
C LEU A 475 -14.71 8.70 12.58
N TYR A 476 -13.94 9.79 12.51
CA TYR A 476 -12.50 9.74 12.74
C TYR A 476 -12.17 9.24 14.14
N MET A 477 -12.74 9.85 15.18
CA MET A 477 -12.44 9.52 16.58
C MET A 477 -12.80 8.08 16.94
N LYS A 478 -13.95 7.57 16.46
CA LYS A 478 -14.43 6.23 16.83
C LYS A 478 -13.79 5.10 16.02
N TYR A 479 -13.40 5.36 14.77
CA TYR A 479 -12.97 4.29 13.85
C TYR A 479 -11.55 4.47 13.30
N VAL A 480 -11.16 5.69 12.90
CA VAL A 480 -9.93 5.90 12.13
C VAL A 480 -8.74 6.16 13.05
N HIS A 481 -8.88 7.01 14.06
CA HIS A 481 -7.78 7.46 14.92
C HIS A 481 -7.03 6.28 15.56
N THR A 482 -7.72 5.50 16.39
CA THR A 482 -7.13 4.35 17.08
C THR A 482 -6.60 3.31 16.10
N PHE A 483 -7.30 3.08 14.99
CA PHE A 483 -6.91 2.07 14.00
C PHE A 483 -5.59 2.43 13.31
N ILE A 484 -5.45 3.66 12.82
CA ILE A 484 -4.25 4.11 12.10
C ILE A 484 -3.03 4.18 13.03
N PHE A 485 -3.18 4.74 14.23
CA PHE A 485 -2.06 4.79 15.17
C PHE A 485 -1.69 3.41 15.72
N ALA A 486 -2.65 2.51 15.94
CA ALA A 486 -2.35 1.12 16.29
C ALA A 486 -1.56 0.40 15.20
N LEU A 487 -1.95 0.55 13.92
CA LEU A 487 -1.16 0.04 12.80
C LEU A 487 0.22 0.68 12.72
N GLY A 488 0.32 1.99 12.99
CA GLY A 488 1.58 2.73 13.03
C GLY A 488 2.59 2.20 14.04
N THR A 489 2.14 1.56 15.13
CA THR A 489 3.04 0.96 16.14
C THR A 489 3.87 -0.21 15.60
N ILE A 490 3.44 -0.84 14.51
CA ILE A 490 4.13 -1.99 13.90
C ILE A 490 4.58 -1.72 12.46
N ILE A 491 3.93 -0.81 11.74
CA ILE A 491 4.28 -0.44 10.37
C ILE A 491 5.23 0.77 10.42
N PRO A 492 6.47 0.66 9.88
CA PRO A 492 7.47 1.73 9.92
C PRO A 492 7.21 2.80 8.84
N MET A 493 6.04 3.43 8.89
CA MET A 493 5.57 4.46 7.97
C MET A 493 4.97 5.65 8.72
N ARG A 494 4.71 6.73 7.99
CA ARG A 494 3.97 7.88 8.53
C ARG A 494 2.47 7.56 8.64
N PRO A 495 1.72 8.21 9.54
CA PRO A 495 0.30 7.92 9.71
C PRO A 495 -0.54 8.20 8.45
N ASP A 496 -0.18 9.23 7.66
CA ASP A 496 -0.83 9.54 6.39
C ASP A 496 -0.61 8.45 5.33
N GLU A 497 0.58 7.83 5.30
CA GLU A 497 0.86 6.69 4.40
C GLU A 497 0.15 5.42 4.87
N VAL A 498 0.11 5.18 6.18
CA VAL A 498 -0.65 4.05 6.76
C VAL A 498 -2.13 4.16 6.40
N LEU A 499 -2.68 5.36 6.27
CA LEU A 499 -4.05 5.59 5.79
C LEU A 499 -4.21 5.42 4.28
N ARG A 500 -3.25 5.92 3.48
CA ARG A 500 -3.40 6.07 2.02
C ARG A 500 -2.88 4.89 1.19
N LYS A 501 -1.81 4.22 1.62
CA LYS A 501 -1.18 3.14 0.82
C LYS A 501 -2.06 1.88 0.80
N GLY A 502 -1.94 1.09 -0.26
CA GLY A 502 -2.64 -0.19 -0.36
C GLY A 502 -2.21 -1.16 0.73
N SER A 503 -3.12 -2.04 1.16
CA SER A 503 -2.83 -3.07 2.18
C SER A 503 -1.68 -3.99 1.79
N GLY A 504 -1.48 -4.25 0.48
CA GLY A 504 -0.32 -4.99 -0.04
C GLY A 504 1.01 -4.33 0.30
N THR A 505 1.12 -3.00 0.16
CA THR A 505 2.34 -2.23 0.51
C THR A 505 2.58 -2.21 2.02
N LEU A 506 1.51 -2.18 2.82
CA LEU A 506 1.62 -2.32 4.28
C LEU A 506 2.22 -3.70 4.65
N CYS A 507 1.74 -4.77 4.02
CA CYS A 507 2.29 -6.12 4.17
C CYS A 507 3.74 -6.23 3.70
N GLU A 508 4.09 -5.65 2.55
CA GLU A 508 5.46 -5.59 2.02
C GLU A 508 6.42 -5.01 3.06
N THR A 509 6.03 -3.90 3.69
CA THR A 509 6.87 -3.22 4.67
C THR A 509 7.02 -4.00 5.96
N LEU A 510 5.96 -4.69 6.43
CA LEU A 510 6.06 -5.63 7.55
C LEU A 510 7.01 -6.80 7.23
N LEU A 511 6.98 -7.32 6.00
CA LEU A 511 7.91 -8.36 5.55
C LEU A 511 9.35 -7.84 5.49
N MET A 512 9.56 -6.60 5.05
CA MET A 512 10.89 -5.96 5.06
C MET A 512 11.46 -5.83 6.48
N VAL A 513 10.64 -5.49 7.48
CA VAL A 513 11.06 -5.48 8.89
C VAL A 513 11.55 -6.87 9.31
N GLN A 514 10.77 -7.92 9.03
CA GLN A 514 11.15 -9.29 9.41
C GLN A 514 12.39 -9.78 8.64
N ALA A 515 12.49 -9.49 7.35
CA ALA A 515 13.64 -9.82 6.53
C ALA A 515 14.91 -9.12 7.03
N PHE A 516 14.82 -7.85 7.42
CA PHE A 516 15.94 -7.10 7.98
C PHE A 516 16.42 -7.71 9.30
N LEU A 517 15.49 -8.06 10.20
CA LEU A 517 15.79 -8.73 11.48
C LEU A 517 16.46 -10.11 11.26
N ALA A 518 16.08 -10.83 10.21
CA ALA A 518 16.66 -12.11 9.82
C ALA A 518 17.94 -11.98 8.97
N ASN A 519 18.43 -10.76 8.72
CA ASN A 519 19.56 -10.46 7.82
C ASN A 519 19.39 -10.98 6.37
N VAL A 520 18.15 -11.10 5.90
CA VAL A 520 17.78 -11.48 4.53
C VAL A 520 17.82 -10.25 3.61
N ILE A 521 18.47 -10.38 2.45
CA ILE A 521 18.48 -9.32 1.42
C ILE A 521 17.11 -9.20 0.76
N PHE A 522 16.55 -7.98 0.66
CA PHE A 522 15.21 -7.84 0.07
C PHE A 522 15.25 -8.16 -1.44
N PRO A 523 14.29 -8.96 -1.96
CA PRO A 523 14.11 -9.13 -3.40
C PRO A 523 13.82 -7.79 -4.08
N ASN A 524 14.35 -7.62 -5.30
CA ASN A 524 13.89 -6.52 -6.15
C ASN A 524 12.43 -6.77 -6.53
N LYS A 525 11.70 -5.70 -6.81
CA LYS A 525 10.32 -5.80 -7.28
C LYS A 525 10.23 -6.64 -8.54
N HIS A 526 9.13 -7.38 -8.66
CA HIS A 526 8.86 -8.19 -9.82
C HIS A 526 8.59 -7.28 -11.03
N GLU A 527 9.38 -7.43 -12.08
CA GLU A 527 9.12 -6.81 -13.38
C GLU A 527 8.45 -7.87 -14.28
N ASP A 528 7.25 -7.57 -14.77
CA ASP A 528 6.55 -8.46 -15.69
C ASP A 528 7.31 -8.57 -17.02
N GLU A 529 7.52 -9.81 -17.47
CA GLU A 529 8.09 -10.05 -18.80
C GLU A 529 7.15 -9.56 -19.90
N GLN A 530 7.67 -8.76 -20.82
CA GLN A 530 6.88 -8.11 -21.88
C GLN A 530 6.14 -9.11 -22.79
N TYR A 531 6.77 -10.25 -23.11
CA TYR A 531 6.19 -11.30 -23.94
C TYR A 531 6.37 -12.66 -23.28
N LYS A 532 5.31 -13.18 -22.65
CA LYS A 532 5.23 -14.56 -22.17
C LYS A 532 4.50 -15.40 -23.22
N TYR A 533 4.93 -16.64 -23.43
CA TYR A 533 4.30 -17.55 -24.39
C TYR A 533 3.80 -18.81 -23.69
N THR A 534 2.70 -19.37 -24.18
CA THR A 534 2.30 -20.74 -23.83
C THR A 534 3.32 -21.74 -24.41
N ASN A 535 3.34 -22.96 -23.86
CA ASN A 535 4.20 -24.04 -24.37
C ASN A 535 3.98 -24.33 -25.86
N ASP A 536 2.76 -24.07 -26.31
CA ASP A 536 2.21 -24.22 -27.65
C ASP A 536 2.44 -22.99 -28.55
N GLY A 537 3.12 -21.95 -28.03
CA GLY A 537 3.67 -20.84 -28.81
C GLY A 537 2.72 -19.65 -29.03
N HIS A 538 1.65 -19.56 -28.23
CA HIS A 538 0.73 -18.43 -28.24
C HIS A 538 1.15 -17.34 -27.25
N LEU A 539 0.89 -16.08 -27.57
CA LEU A 539 1.20 -14.97 -26.69
C LEU A 539 0.23 -14.92 -25.51
N LEU A 540 0.74 -14.97 -24.28
CA LEU A 540 -0.05 -14.76 -23.07
C LEU A 540 -0.37 -13.27 -22.89
N ILE A 541 -1.64 -12.98 -22.63
CA ILE A 541 -2.15 -11.64 -22.31
C ILE A 541 -2.15 -11.46 -20.80
N SER A 542 -2.65 -12.47 -20.10
CA SER A 542 -2.67 -12.54 -18.65
C SER A 542 -2.43 -13.98 -18.20
N GLU A 543 -1.76 -14.11 -17.07
CA GLU A 543 -1.59 -15.36 -16.36
C GLU A 543 -2.08 -15.18 -14.92
N THR A 544 -2.82 -16.15 -14.43
CA THR A 544 -3.40 -16.15 -13.10
C THR A 544 -3.61 -17.58 -12.63
N TYR A 545 -4.30 -17.75 -11.52
CA TYR A 545 -4.72 -19.03 -10.98
C TYR A 545 -6.23 -19.07 -10.80
N VAL A 546 -6.80 -20.27 -10.72
CA VAL A 546 -8.22 -20.40 -10.37
C VAL A 546 -8.39 -20.11 -8.87
N GLY A 547 -8.99 -18.96 -8.59
CA GLY A 547 -9.38 -18.52 -7.24
C GLY A 547 -10.49 -19.37 -6.62
N ALA A 548 -11.19 -18.81 -5.64
CA ALA A 548 -12.24 -19.56 -4.95
C ALA A 548 -13.49 -19.79 -5.84
N SER A 549 -14.24 -20.85 -5.51
CA SER A 549 -15.54 -21.12 -6.14
C SER A 549 -16.59 -20.24 -5.47
N VAL A 550 -17.47 -19.64 -6.26
CA VAL A 550 -18.70 -18.99 -5.77
C VAL A 550 -19.86 -19.67 -6.49
N GLU A 551 -20.79 -20.23 -5.74
CA GLU A 551 -21.91 -21.02 -6.26
C GLU A 551 -23.19 -20.69 -5.49
N ALA A 552 -24.22 -20.24 -6.21
CA ALA A 552 -25.59 -20.18 -5.72
C ALA A 552 -26.28 -21.51 -6.06
N LEU A 553 -26.41 -22.39 -5.08
CA LEU A 553 -26.90 -23.76 -5.27
C LEU A 553 -28.43 -23.80 -5.28
N GLU A 554 -29.05 -23.08 -4.35
CA GLU A 554 -30.51 -22.99 -4.25
C GLU A 554 -30.97 -21.56 -3.96
N SER A 555 -31.93 -21.10 -4.77
CA SER A 555 -32.59 -19.80 -4.57
C SER A 555 -34.00 -20.01 -4.02
N GLY A 556 -34.40 -19.23 -3.04
CA GLY A 556 -35.74 -19.29 -2.46
C GLY A 556 -35.87 -18.57 -1.13
N VAL A 557 -37.08 -18.58 -0.57
CA VAL A 557 -37.34 -18.09 0.78
C VAL A 557 -37.20 -19.26 1.75
N PHE A 558 -36.24 -19.14 2.63
CA PHE A 558 -35.85 -20.17 3.58
C PHE A 558 -35.94 -19.61 4.99
N ARG A 559 -36.82 -20.19 5.81
CA ARG A 559 -37.12 -19.68 7.15
C ARG A 559 -37.29 -20.84 8.13
N SER A 560 -36.94 -20.60 9.38
CA SER A 560 -37.05 -21.57 10.46
C SER A 560 -38.48 -21.99 10.79
N ASP A 561 -39.49 -21.26 10.31
CA ASP A 561 -40.91 -21.56 10.51
C ASP A 561 -41.60 -22.20 9.30
N ILE A 562 -40.85 -22.44 8.20
CA ILE A 562 -41.38 -23.06 6.98
C ILE A 562 -40.77 -24.46 6.81
N PRO A 563 -41.58 -25.54 6.86
CA PRO A 563 -41.08 -26.89 6.70
C PRO A 563 -40.37 -27.11 5.36
N CYS A 564 -39.19 -27.71 5.40
CA CYS A 564 -38.36 -28.06 4.26
C CYS A 564 -38.21 -29.57 4.16
N ARG A 565 -38.09 -30.08 2.92
CA ARG A 565 -37.82 -31.50 2.67
C ARG A 565 -36.33 -31.75 2.77
N PHE A 566 -35.95 -32.78 3.53
CA PHE A 566 -34.57 -33.24 3.68
C PHE A 566 -34.44 -34.67 3.20
N LYS A 567 -33.35 -34.95 2.50
CA LYS A 567 -32.96 -36.29 2.05
C LYS A 567 -31.55 -36.58 2.54
N ILE A 568 -31.47 -37.25 3.67
CA ILE A 568 -30.21 -37.58 4.33
C ILE A 568 -29.66 -38.89 3.76
N VAL A 569 -28.34 -38.97 3.60
CA VAL A 569 -27.60 -40.15 3.18
C VAL A 569 -27.22 -40.97 4.42
N PRO A 570 -27.82 -42.16 4.66
CA PRO A 570 -27.60 -42.93 5.88
C PRO A 570 -26.14 -43.37 6.10
N GLU A 571 -25.39 -43.59 5.03
CA GLU A 571 -23.97 -43.97 5.06
C GLU A 571 -23.11 -42.88 5.70
N THR A 572 -23.42 -41.61 5.42
CA THR A 572 -22.73 -40.44 5.99
C THR A 572 -23.01 -40.30 7.47
N VAL A 573 -24.27 -40.53 7.88
CA VAL A 573 -24.64 -40.53 9.29
C VAL A 573 -23.93 -41.65 10.05
N GLN A 574 -23.77 -42.83 9.43
CA GLN A 574 -22.99 -43.91 10.02
C GLN A 574 -21.51 -43.51 10.19
N TYR A 575 -20.92 -42.86 9.18
CA TYR A 575 -19.56 -42.34 9.29
C TYR A 575 -19.40 -41.34 10.46
N LEU A 576 -20.38 -40.45 10.68
CA LEU A 576 -20.37 -39.53 11.82
C LEU A 576 -20.47 -40.27 13.17
N ILE A 577 -21.31 -41.30 13.25
CA ILE A 577 -21.45 -42.17 14.43
C ILE A 577 -20.13 -42.87 14.74
N ASP A 578 -19.47 -43.46 13.74
CA ASP A 578 -18.23 -44.21 13.92
C ASP A 578 -17.06 -43.32 14.38
N ASN A 579 -17.11 -42.02 14.10
CA ASN A 579 -16.06 -41.06 14.43
C ASN A 579 -16.38 -40.17 15.64
N ILE A 580 -17.50 -40.38 16.34
CA ILE A 580 -17.96 -39.49 17.41
C ILE A 580 -16.94 -39.30 18.53
N ASP A 581 -16.27 -40.37 18.96
CA ASP A 581 -15.26 -40.33 20.03
C ASP A 581 -14.07 -39.44 19.67
N ARG A 582 -13.60 -39.57 18.42
CA ARG A 582 -12.51 -38.76 17.90
C ARG A 582 -12.91 -37.29 17.79
N THR A 583 -14.13 -37.01 17.32
CA THR A 583 -14.64 -35.65 17.18
C THR A 583 -14.79 -34.96 18.54
N LEU A 584 -15.34 -35.66 19.54
CA LEU A 584 -15.47 -35.12 20.90
C LEU A 584 -14.10 -34.86 21.53
N GLN A 585 -13.16 -35.81 21.39
CA GLN A 585 -11.79 -35.62 21.87
C GLN A 585 -11.13 -34.41 21.22
N GLN A 586 -11.27 -34.26 19.90
CA GLN A 586 -10.71 -33.12 19.17
C GLN A 586 -11.33 -31.80 19.65
N SER A 587 -12.64 -31.73 19.84
CA SER A 587 -13.30 -30.51 20.31
C SER A 587 -12.84 -30.13 21.73
N ILE A 588 -12.76 -31.10 22.64
CA ILE A 588 -12.40 -30.84 24.03
C ILE A 588 -10.89 -30.54 24.18
N GLU A 589 -10.01 -31.35 23.59
CA GLU A 589 -8.57 -31.24 23.80
C GLU A 589 -7.89 -30.20 22.91
N ILE A 590 -8.37 -30.02 21.67
CA ILE A 590 -7.70 -29.15 20.68
C ILE A 590 -8.40 -27.79 20.60
N GLU A 591 -9.73 -27.77 20.47
CA GLU A 591 -10.49 -26.52 20.31
C GLU A 591 -10.61 -25.79 21.65
N GLU A 592 -11.10 -26.48 22.69
CA GLU A 592 -11.29 -25.90 24.04
C GLU A 592 -10.04 -25.95 24.93
N LYS A 593 -9.01 -26.72 24.52
CA LYS A 593 -7.74 -26.90 25.26
C LYS A 593 -7.94 -27.42 26.69
N LEU A 594 -8.96 -28.25 26.89
CA LEU A 594 -9.28 -28.88 28.17
C LEU A 594 -8.84 -30.35 28.19
N SER A 595 -8.56 -30.87 29.38
CA SER A 595 -8.31 -32.31 29.54
C SER A 595 -9.62 -33.07 29.61
N MET A 596 -9.71 -34.19 28.89
CA MET A 596 -10.86 -35.11 28.93
C MET A 596 -11.22 -35.56 30.35
N ASN A 597 -10.25 -35.60 31.27
CA ASN A 597 -10.46 -36.02 32.66
C ASN A 597 -11.30 -35.02 33.48
N LEU A 598 -11.44 -33.79 33.02
CA LEU A 598 -12.22 -32.74 33.70
C LEU A 598 -13.69 -32.73 33.27
N ILE A 599 -14.07 -33.59 32.32
CA ILE A 599 -15.41 -33.58 31.72
C ILE A 599 -16.28 -34.66 32.38
N GLU A 600 -17.22 -34.23 33.21
CA GLU A 600 -18.08 -35.13 33.99
C GLU A 600 -19.26 -35.69 33.18
N ASN A 601 -19.78 -34.93 32.21
CA ASN A 601 -20.98 -35.25 31.44
C ASN A 601 -20.70 -35.86 30.05
N LEU A 602 -19.46 -36.28 29.77
CA LEU A 602 -19.05 -36.75 28.44
C LEU A 602 -19.91 -37.93 27.94
N SER A 603 -20.16 -38.91 28.82
CA SER A 603 -20.94 -40.10 28.46
C SER A 603 -22.40 -39.77 28.16
N GLU A 604 -23.01 -38.86 28.91
CA GLU A 604 -24.40 -38.43 28.72
C GLU A 604 -24.57 -37.71 27.36
N ILE A 605 -23.69 -36.75 27.07
CA ILE A 605 -23.71 -36.00 25.82
C ILE A 605 -23.45 -36.90 24.61
N LYS A 606 -22.49 -37.83 24.74
CA LYS A 606 -22.21 -38.81 23.67
C LYS A 606 -23.43 -39.67 23.36
N GLU A 607 -24.14 -40.15 24.39
CA GLU A 607 -25.34 -40.95 24.24
C GLU A 607 -26.48 -40.15 23.55
N ASP A 608 -26.72 -38.90 23.96
CA ASP A 608 -27.74 -38.03 23.33
C ASP A 608 -27.43 -37.80 21.83
N ILE A 609 -26.18 -37.47 21.49
CA ILE A 609 -25.76 -37.29 20.09
C ILE A 609 -25.96 -38.59 19.29
N LEU A 610 -25.56 -39.73 19.85
CA LEU A 610 -25.71 -41.03 19.20
C LEU A 610 -27.18 -41.35 18.90
N GLN A 611 -28.07 -41.11 19.86
CA GLN A 611 -29.51 -41.35 19.70
C GLN A 611 -30.11 -40.46 18.60
N ARG A 612 -29.74 -39.18 18.55
CA ARG A 612 -30.20 -38.24 17.51
C ARG A 612 -29.69 -38.65 16.13
N LEU A 613 -28.41 -39.00 16.00
CA LEU A 613 -27.83 -39.48 14.74
C LEU A 613 -28.48 -40.80 14.28
N GLN A 614 -28.75 -41.74 15.19
CA GLN A 614 -29.47 -42.97 14.87
C GLN A 614 -30.90 -42.69 14.39
N HIS A 615 -31.59 -41.71 14.99
CA HIS A 615 -32.91 -41.29 14.54
C HIS A 615 -32.88 -40.70 13.12
N LEU A 616 -31.88 -39.86 12.81
CA LEU A 616 -31.68 -39.31 11.46
C LEU A 616 -31.37 -40.42 10.44
N LYS A 617 -30.58 -41.42 10.83
CA LYS A 617 -30.26 -42.58 9.99
C LYS A 617 -31.49 -43.45 9.68
N ASN A 618 -32.33 -43.69 10.69
CA ASN A 618 -33.51 -44.55 10.56
C ASN A 618 -34.63 -43.91 9.75
N VAL A 619 -34.72 -42.56 9.76
CA VAL A 619 -35.73 -41.79 9.00
C VAL A 619 -35.02 -40.74 8.15
N PRO A 620 -34.46 -41.14 6.99
CA PRO A 620 -33.62 -40.25 6.17
C PRO A 620 -34.39 -39.23 5.32
N ASN A 621 -35.65 -39.51 4.99
CA ASN A 621 -36.53 -38.58 4.26
C ASN A 621 -37.45 -37.88 5.25
N ARG A 622 -37.29 -36.57 5.42
CA ARG A 622 -37.95 -35.79 6.47
C ARG A 622 -38.60 -34.53 5.91
N LEU A 623 -39.67 -34.06 6.56
CA LEU A 623 -40.31 -32.79 6.26
C LEU A 623 -40.44 -32.01 7.58
N GLU A 624 -39.51 -31.10 7.82
CA GLU A 624 -39.32 -30.47 9.13
C GLU A 624 -38.87 -29.02 8.98
N ASN A 625 -39.05 -28.24 10.05
CA ASN A 625 -38.61 -26.87 10.10
C ASN A 625 -37.08 -26.81 10.16
N PRO A 626 -36.42 -26.05 9.27
CA PRO A 626 -34.97 -26.06 9.16
C PRO A 626 -34.29 -25.16 10.21
N ASN A 627 -33.07 -25.52 10.58
CA ASN A 627 -32.12 -24.61 11.21
C ASN A 627 -31.15 -24.05 10.16
N ILE A 628 -31.01 -22.72 10.13
CA ILE A 628 -30.15 -22.02 9.17
C ILE A 628 -28.82 -21.71 9.85
N TYR A 629 -27.75 -22.33 9.34
CA TYR A 629 -26.39 -22.16 9.85
C TYR A 629 -25.51 -21.45 8.83
N HIS A 630 -24.53 -20.71 9.33
CA HIS A 630 -23.46 -20.12 8.53
C HIS A 630 -22.12 -20.62 9.07
N LEU A 631 -21.39 -21.39 8.26
CA LEU A 631 -20.04 -21.85 8.60
C LEU A 631 -19.01 -20.96 7.90
N ASP A 632 -18.04 -20.46 8.67
CA ASP A 632 -16.91 -19.67 8.17
C ASP A 632 -15.62 -20.21 8.78
N VAL A 633 -14.57 -20.33 7.95
CA VAL A 633 -13.24 -20.72 8.41
C VAL A 633 -12.47 -19.45 8.79
N GLY A 634 -12.33 -19.21 10.09
CA GLY A 634 -11.58 -18.06 10.62
C GLY A 634 -10.18 -17.96 10.01
N ALA A 635 -9.88 -16.82 9.38
CA ALA A 635 -8.61 -16.53 8.72
C ALA A 635 -8.09 -17.68 7.83
N MET A 636 -8.95 -18.22 6.95
CA MET A 636 -8.66 -19.40 6.13
C MET A 636 -7.29 -19.36 5.43
N TYR A 637 -7.03 -18.37 4.59
CA TYR A 637 -5.77 -18.32 3.82
C TYR A 637 -4.53 -18.17 4.71
N PRO A 638 -4.48 -17.26 5.71
CA PRO A 638 -3.38 -17.23 6.68
C PRO A 638 -3.14 -18.57 7.37
N ASN A 639 -4.21 -19.26 7.80
CA ASN A 639 -4.08 -20.57 8.45
C ASN A 639 -3.58 -21.66 7.49
N ILE A 640 -4.01 -21.64 6.23
CA ILE A 640 -3.50 -22.54 5.18
C ILE A 640 -2.01 -22.28 4.94
N ILE A 641 -1.60 -21.00 4.86
CA ILE A 641 -0.22 -20.58 4.70
C ILE A 641 0.63 -21.10 5.85
N LEU A 642 0.22 -20.88 7.10
CA LEU A 642 0.95 -21.33 8.29
C LEU A 642 1.04 -22.86 8.39
N THR A 643 -0.08 -23.56 8.15
CA THR A 643 -0.15 -25.03 8.22
C THR A 643 0.77 -25.69 7.20
N ASN A 644 0.83 -25.14 5.99
CA ASN A 644 1.61 -25.71 4.89
C ASN A 644 2.98 -25.03 4.72
N ARG A 645 3.30 -24.02 5.54
CA ARG A 645 4.53 -23.21 5.48
C ARG A 645 4.75 -22.61 4.09
N LEU A 646 3.70 -22.08 3.49
CA LEU A 646 3.75 -21.49 2.15
C LEU A 646 4.44 -20.13 2.20
N GLN A 647 5.48 -19.97 1.39
CA GLN A 647 6.15 -18.68 1.16
C GLN A 647 6.77 -18.72 -0.23
N PRO A 648 6.91 -17.57 -0.92
CA PRO A 648 7.43 -17.54 -2.29
C PRO A 648 8.78 -18.26 -2.45
N SER A 649 9.72 -18.03 -1.54
CA SER A 649 11.07 -18.64 -1.55
C SER A 649 11.08 -20.14 -1.25
N ALA A 650 9.99 -20.72 -0.75
CA ALA A 650 9.88 -22.17 -0.51
C ALA A 650 9.43 -22.95 -1.76
N ILE A 651 9.05 -22.26 -2.84
CA ILE A 651 8.65 -22.90 -4.09
C ILE A 651 9.91 -23.21 -4.90
N VAL A 652 10.33 -24.47 -4.87
CA VAL A 652 11.59 -24.94 -5.50
C VAL A 652 11.33 -25.87 -6.68
N ASN A 653 12.22 -25.83 -7.67
CA ASN A 653 12.25 -26.79 -8.76
C ASN A 653 13.24 -27.95 -8.49
N SER A 654 13.24 -28.95 -9.37
CA SER A 654 14.11 -30.14 -9.23
C SER A 654 15.60 -29.77 -9.25
N THR A 655 16.00 -28.75 -10.01
CA THR A 655 17.39 -28.28 -10.10
C THR A 655 17.87 -27.69 -8.77
N ILE A 656 17.07 -26.82 -8.15
CA ILE A 656 17.38 -26.23 -6.83
C ILE A 656 17.50 -27.33 -5.78
N CYS A 657 16.55 -28.28 -5.77
CA CYS A 657 16.62 -29.36 -4.80
C CYS A 657 17.81 -30.29 -5.04
N ALA A 658 18.22 -30.51 -6.29
CA ALA A 658 19.38 -31.34 -6.60
C ALA A 658 20.69 -30.75 -6.05
N GLN A 659 20.79 -29.43 -5.95
CA GLN A 659 21.95 -28.70 -5.42
C GLN A 659 21.95 -28.56 -3.89
N CYS A 660 20.89 -29.02 -3.21
CA CYS A 660 20.73 -28.89 -1.77
C CYS A 660 21.38 -30.05 -1.01
N ASP A 661 22.17 -29.75 0.03
CA ASP A 661 22.83 -30.76 0.88
C ASP A 661 21.85 -31.66 1.66
N LEU A 662 20.60 -31.21 1.78
CA LEU A 662 19.52 -31.95 2.44
C LEU A 662 18.83 -32.97 1.51
N ASN A 663 19.16 -32.97 0.21
CA ASN A 663 18.62 -33.92 -0.75
C ASN A 663 19.25 -35.31 -0.57
N ARG A 664 18.77 -36.02 0.45
CA ARG A 664 19.23 -37.37 0.83
C ARG A 664 18.14 -38.41 0.56
N PRO A 665 18.49 -39.69 0.41
CA PRO A 665 17.50 -40.77 0.37
C PRO A 665 16.60 -40.68 1.62
N ASN A 666 15.27 -40.70 1.43
CA ASN A 666 14.24 -40.53 2.47
C ASN A 666 14.08 -39.11 3.05
N ALA A 667 14.54 -38.06 2.37
CA ALA A 667 14.27 -36.69 2.79
C ALA A 667 12.75 -36.42 2.86
N ARG A 668 12.30 -35.89 4.01
CA ARG A 668 10.88 -35.52 4.27
C ARG A 668 10.61 -34.02 4.15
N CYS A 669 11.56 -33.27 3.60
CA CYS A 669 11.48 -31.81 3.51
C CYS A 669 10.56 -31.33 2.38
N GLN A 670 10.32 -32.16 1.35
CA GLN A 670 9.47 -31.80 0.22
C GLN A 670 8.00 -32.08 0.51
N ARG A 671 7.16 -31.05 0.40
CA ARG A 671 5.70 -31.17 0.37
C ARG A 671 5.21 -30.85 -1.03
N LYS A 672 4.58 -31.83 -1.69
CA LYS A 672 3.97 -31.63 -3.02
C LYS A 672 2.54 -31.15 -2.84
N MET A 673 2.20 -30.05 -3.50
CA MET A 673 0.87 -29.46 -3.52
C MET A 673 0.55 -29.05 -4.95
N ASP A 674 -0.69 -29.28 -5.35
CA ASP A 674 -1.17 -28.96 -6.69
C ASP A 674 -1.91 -27.61 -6.67
N TRP A 675 -1.83 -26.87 -7.77
CA TRP A 675 -2.56 -25.62 -8.00
C TRP A 675 -3.01 -25.54 -9.45
N ILE A 676 -4.04 -24.73 -9.73
CA ILE A 676 -4.59 -24.57 -11.08
C ILE A 676 -4.12 -23.25 -11.66
N TRP A 677 -3.32 -23.33 -12.73
CA TRP A 677 -2.98 -22.20 -13.57
C TRP A 677 -4.10 -21.90 -14.56
N ARG A 678 -4.33 -20.61 -14.82
CA ARG A 678 -5.25 -20.09 -15.83
C ARG A 678 -4.53 -19.01 -16.62
N GLY A 679 -4.39 -19.21 -17.93
CA GLY A 679 -3.86 -18.18 -18.81
C GLY A 679 -4.88 -17.78 -19.87
N THR A 680 -4.97 -16.49 -20.13
CA THR A 680 -5.69 -15.97 -21.28
C THR A 680 -4.66 -15.57 -22.32
N TYR A 681 -4.73 -16.16 -23.51
CA TYR A 681 -3.75 -15.99 -24.58
C TYR A 681 -4.41 -15.53 -25.88
N VAL A 682 -3.58 -14.99 -26.77
CA VAL A 682 -4.00 -14.57 -28.11
C VAL A 682 -4.02 -15.81 -29.03
N PRO A 683 -5.07 -16.02 -29.83
CA PRO A 683 -5.11 -17.13 -30.80
C PRO A 683 -3.97 -17.12 -31.82
N ALA A 684 -3.42 -15.94 -32.11
CA ALA A 684 -2.32 -15.77 -33.04
C ALA A 684 -1.08 -16.53 -32.58
N THR A 685 -0.42 -17.19 -33.53
CA THR A 685 0.85 -17.88 -33.30
C THR A 685 2.01 -16.87 -33.26
N ARG A 686 3.14 -17.27 -32.68
CA ARG A 686 4.37 -16.46 -32.69
C ARG A 686 4.76 -15.94 -34.08
N ASN A 687 4.60 -16.73 -35.13
CA ASN A 687 4.94 -16.33 -36.50
C ASN A 687 3.99 -15.24 -37.04
N GLU A 688 2.71 -15.29 -36.67
CA GLU A 688 1.73 -14.27 -37.04
C GLU A 688 2.00 -12.96 -36.30
N LEU A 689 2.37 -13.04 -35.02
CA LEU A 689 2.81 -11.88 -34.24
C LEU A 689 4.05 -11.22 -34.85
N GLN A 690 5.09 -11.99 -35.16
CA GLN A 690 6.31 -11.47 -35.78
C GLN A 690 6.04 -10.78 -37.12
N ARG A 691 5.09 -11.29 -37.90
CA ARG A 691 4.67 -10.65 -39.16
C ARG A 691 3.99 -9.30 -38.92
N ILE A 692 3.18 -9.21 -37.87
CA ILE A 692 2.52 -7.95 -37.47
C ILE A 692 3.58 -6.94 -36.99
N GLN A 693 4.55 -7.39 -36.18
CA GLN A 693 5.66 -6.54 -35.73
C GLN A 693 6.45 -5.98 -36.92
N LEU A 694 6.85 -6.84 -37.87
CA LEU A 694 7.55 -6.40 -39.09
C LEU A 694 6.72 -5.42 -39.93
N GLN A 695 5.39 -5.59 -39.96
CA GLN A 695 4.51 -4.63 -40.63
C GLN A 695 4.53 -3.28 -39.92
N LEU A 696 4.42 -3.26 -38.58
CA LEU A 696 4.43 -2.05 -37.77
C LEU A 696 5.76 -1.30 -37.88
N GLU A 697 6.90 -2.00 -37.95
CA GLU A 697 8.23 -1.39 -38.16
C GLU A 697 8.32 -0.56 -39.43
N ASN A 698 7.55 -0.92 -40.47
CA ASN A 698 7.50 -0.19 -41.73
C ASN A 698 6.44 0.94 -41.75
N GLU A 699 5.58 1.03 -40.73
CA GLU A 699 4.55 2.07 -40.61
C GLU A 699 5.09 3.33 -39.90
N ARG A 700 4.40 4.45 -40.11
CA ARG A 700 4.68 5.72 -39.45
C ARG A 700 3.46 6.21 -38.67
N PHE A 701 3.69 6.77 -37.50
CA PHE A 701 2.65 7.13 -36.54
C PHE A 701 2.74 8.61 -36.18
N SER A 702 1.60 9.29 -36.13
CA SER A 702 1.52 10.63 -35.56
C SER A 702 1.53 10.50 -34.03
N PHE A 703 2.53 11.08 -33.37
CA PHE A 703 2.63 11.07 -31.91
C PHE A 703 2.64 12.49 -31.36
N ASN A 704 1.69 12.79 -30.47
CA ASN A 704 1.60 14.09 -29.81
C ASN A 704 2.30 14.01 -28.45
N ALA A 705 3.59 14.34 -28.43
CA ALA A 705 4.30 14.56 -27.18
C ALA A 705 3.89 15.94 -26.63
N ASN A 706 3.08 15.96 -25.56
CA ASN A 706 2.73 17.10 -24.69
C ASN A 706 2.68 18.51 -25.33
N ASN A 707 1.47 19.03 -25.54
CA ASN A 707 1.10 20.46 -25.69
C ASN A 707 1.95 21.39 -26.57
N ASN A 708 2.83 20.87 -27.43
CA ASN A 708 3.40 21.60 -28.55
C ASN A 708 2.73 21.12 -29.84
N HIS A 709 2.12 22.05 -30.58
CA HIS A 709 1.33 21.82 -31.81
C HIS A 709 2.12 21.27 -33.03
N ASN A 710 3.25 20.60 -32.83
CA ASN A 710 3.97 19.90 -33.90
C ASN A 710 3.63 18.41 -33.88
N ASN A 711 2.72 17.99 -34.76
CA ASN A 711 2.47 16.58 -35.06
C ASN A 711 3.74 15.97 -35.69
N ASN A 712 4.62 15.42 -34.87
CA ASN A 712 5.78 14.69 -35.37
C ASN A 712 5.35 13.30 -35.84
N ILE A 713 5.68 12.98 -37.09
CA ILE A 713 5.51 11.64 -37.65
C ILE A 713 6.75 10.84 -37.30
N LEU A 714 6.60 9.85 -36.40
CA LEU A 714 7.66 8.99 -35.92
C LEU A 714 7.54 7.58 -36.52
N SER A 715 8.67 6.91 -36.69
CA SER A 715 8.70 5.47 -36.98
C SER A 715 8.40 4.66 -35.71
N PHE A 716 8.01 3.38 -35.86
CA PHE A 716 7.61 2.55 -34.72
C PHE A 716 8.67 2.48 -33.61
N HIS A 717 9.96 2.33 -33.95
CA HIS A 717 11.04 2.26 -32.97
C HIS A 717 11.32 3.56 -32.22
N GLU A 718 10.92 4.71 -32.78
CA GLU A 718 11.09 6.03 -32.16
C GLU A 718 9.96 6.37 -31.19
N LEU A 719 8.86 5.60 -31.20
CA LEU A 719 7.77 5.77 -30.26
C LEU A 719 8.20 5.34 -28.85
N PRO A 720 7.61 5.92 -27.79
CA PRO A 720 7.72 5.37 -26.44
C PRO A 720 7.26 3.91 -26.40
N GLN A 721 7.90 3.08 -25.58
CA GLN A 721 7.61 1.64 -25.48
C GLN A 721 6.13 1.36 -25.18
N GLU A 722 5.49 2.18 -24.36
CA GLU A 722 4.07 2.08 -24.02
C GLU A 722 3.15 2.34 -25.23
N ALA A 723 3.50 3.32 -26.06
CA ALA A 723 2.80 3.59 -27.32
C ALA A 723 3.02 2.45 -28.34
N GLN A 724 4.23 1.92 -28.44
CA GLN A 724 4.52 0.75 -29.29
C GLN A 724 3.64 -0.44 -28.89
N LEU A 725 3.59 -0.76 -27.59
CA LEU A 725 2.81 -1.85 -27.03
C LEU A 725 1.31 -1.69 -27.27
N SER A 726 0.76 -0.48 -27.08
CA SER A 726 -0.67 -0.24 -27.29
C SER A 726 -1.07 -0.42 -28.77
N ILE A 727 -0.25 0.09 -29.70
CA ILE A 727 -0.46 -0.07 -31.14
C ILE A 727 -0.35 -1.54 -31.56
N GLU A 728 0.68 -2.24 -31.07
CA GLU A 728 0.87 -3.67 -31.36
C GLU A 728 -0.31 -4.51 -30.85
N ARG A 729 -0.71 -4.31 -29.59
CA ARG A 729 -1.86 -5.01 -28.99
C ARG A 729 -3.15 -4.75 -29.76
N LYS A 730 -3.39 -3.50 -30.19
CA LYS A 730 -4.57 -3.15 -31.00
C LYS A 730 -4.54 -3.85 -32.36
N ARG A 731 -3.40 -3.81 -33.07
CA ARG A 731 -3.26 -4.45 -34.39
C ARG A 731 -3.42 -5.98 -34.29
N LEU A 732 -2.86 -6.58 -33.24
CA LEU A 732 -3.00 -7.99 -32.95
C LEU A 732 -4.45 -8.38 -32.64
N ALA A 733 -5.16 -7.58 -31.84
CA ALA A 733 -6.58 -7.80 -31.54
C ALA A 733 -7.45 -7.74 -32.80
N ASP A 734 -7.23 -6.77 -33.68
CA ASP A 734 -7.97 -6.63 -34.94
C ASP A 734 -7.69 -7.81 -35.89
N TYR A 735 -6.43 -8.25 -36.00
CA TYR A 735 -6.06 -9.44 -36.75
C TYR A 735 -6.77 -10.70 -36.21
N CYS A 736 -6.78 -10.88 -34.89
CA CYS A 736 -7.44 -12.00 -34.25
C CYS A 736 -8.96 -11.97 -34.45
N ARG A 737 -9.59 -10.80 -34.37
CA ARG A 737 -11.02 -10.64 -34.66
C ARG A 737 -11.34 -11.01 -36.12
N ALA A 738 -10.49 -10.60 -37.07
CA ALA A 738 -10.70 -10.88 -38.49
C ALA A 738 -10.48 -12.35 -38.87
N ARG A 739 -9.43 -13.01 -38.34
CA ARG A 739 -9.03 -14.37 -38.73
C ARG A 739 -9.61 -15.47 -37.84
N TRP A 740 -9.68 -15.23 -36.54
CA TRP A 740 -10.06 -16.22 -35.53
C TRP A 740 -11.44 -15.97 -34.93
N HIS A 741 -12.11 -14.87 -35.32
CA HIS A 741 -13.41 -14.43 -34.79
C HIS A 741 -13.45 -14.26 -33.26
N ARG A 742 -12.28 -14.21 -32.62
CA ARG A 742 -12.07 -14.06 -31.18
C ARG A 742 -10.76 -13.34 -30.96
N THR A 743 -10.70 -12.45 -29.97
CA THR A 743 -9.49 -11.71 -29.61
C THR A 743 -8.64 -12.44 -28.58
N LYS A 744 -9.25 -13.30 -27.77
CA LYS A 744 -8.62 -14.02 -26.67
C LYS A 744 -9.14 -15.46 -26.59
N MET A 745 -8.33 -16.37 -26.04
CA MET A 745 -8.70 -17.74 -25.70
C MET A 745 -8.23 -18.07 -24.29
N ASP A 746 -9.01 -18.87 -23.57
CA ASP A 746 -8.66 -19.32 -22.23
C ASP A 746 -8.04 -20.72 -22.32
N GLY A 747 -6.84 -20.84 -21.76
CA GLY A 747 -6.16 -22.11 -21.56
C GLY A 747 -6.32 -22.55 -20.11
N ILE A 748 -6.98 -23.68 -19.91
CA ILE A 748 -7.03 -24.36 -18.62
C ILE A 748 -6.28 -25.68 -18.77
N VAL A 749 -5.26 -25.89 -17.96
CA VAL A 749 -4.60 -27.20 -17.82
C VAL A 749 -4.78 -27.63 -16.37
N CYS A 750 -5.50 -28.76 -16.18
CA CYS A 750 -5.62 -29.69 -15.03
C CYS A 750 -5.15 -29.22 -13.62
N THR A 751 -5.76 -29.53 -12.46
CA THR A 751 -7.08 -29.99 -11.98
C THR A 751 -7.08 -29.74 -10.45
N ILE A 752 -8.24 -29.44 -9.87
CA ILE A 752 -8.57 -29.31 -8.42
C ILE A 752 -7.97 -28.11 -7.65
N SER A 753 -8.81 -27.08 -7.41
CA SER A 753 -8.71 -26.13 -6.31
C SER A 753 -10.08 -26.07 -5.59
N SER A 754 -10.10 -25.55 -4.35
CA SER A 754 -11.19 -25.58 -3.36
C SER A 754 -11.52 -26.93 -2.69
N ILE A 755 -10.53 -27.81 -2.47
CA ILE A 755 -10.74 -29.14 -1.82
C ILE A 755 -11.43 -29.04 -0.46
N ILE A 756 -11.00 -28.12 0.41
CA ILE A 756 -11.56 -28.03 1.78
C ILE A 756 -13.04 -27.68 1.71
N ILE A 757 -13.39 -26.60 1.03
CA ILE A 757 -14.79 -26.13 0.92
C ILE A 757 -15.63 -27.11 0.09
N LYS A 758 -15.08 -27.72 -0.97
CA LYS A 758 -15.77 -28.76 -1.74
C LYS A 758 -16.06 -30.00 -0.91
N ARG A 759 -15.12 -30.46 -0.07
CA ARG A 759 -15.34 -31.59 0.83
C ARG A 759 -16.35 -31.26 1.93
N ILE A 760 -16.31 -30.06 2.48
CA ILE A 760 -17.33 -29.58 3.43
C ILE A 760 -18.70 -29.60 2.73
N ARG A 761 -18.78 -29.07 1.50
CA ARG A 761 -20.01 -29.08 0.72
C ARG A 761 -20.53 -30.50 0.49
N GLU A 762 -19.68 -31.40 -0.01
CA GLU A 762 -20.03 -32.80 -0.25
C GLU A 762 -20.57 -33.49 1.01
N LEU A 763 -19.97 -33.21 2.17
CA LEU A 763 -20.45 -33.74 3.45
C LEU A 763 -21.80 -33.14 3.86
N VAL A 764 -21.99 -31.83 3.68
CA VAL A 764 -23.23 -31.15 4.09
C VAL A 764 -24.40 -31.50 3.18
N GLU A 765 -24.21 -31.59 1.86
CA GLU A 765 -25.25 -32.02 0.91
C GLU A 765 -25.76 -33.44 1.21
N GLN A 766 -24.96 -34.26 1.90
CA GLN A 766 -25.33 -35.61 2.32
C GLN A 766 -26.20 -35.63 3.59
N ILE A 767 -26.19 -34.57 4.41
CA ILE A 767 -26.92 -34.50 5.69
C ILE A 767 -27.92 -33.35 5.77
N GLY A 768 -27.95 -32.48 4.76
CA GLY A 768 -28.68 -31.22 4.77
C GLY A 768 -28.90 -30.67 3.36
N ARG A 769 -29.11 -29.35 3.28
CA ARG A 769 -29.21 -28.63 2.01
C ARG A 769 -28.31 -27.41 2.02
N SER A 770 -27.81 -27.07 0.85
CA SER A 770 -26.76 -26.07 0.70
C SER A 770 -27.30 -24.95 -0.16
N LEU A 771 -27.22 -23.73 0.36
CA LEU A 771 -27.87 -22.58 -0.27
C LEU A 771 -26.89 -21.80 -1.13
N GLU A 772 -25.82 -21.38 -0.51
CA GLU A 772 -24.82 -20.51 -1.08
C GLU A 772 -23.44 -20.93 -0.58
N LEU A 773 -22.50 -20.93 -1.51
CA LEU A 773 -21.09 -21.17 -1.26
C LEU A 773 -20.33 -19.96 -1.79
N ASP A 774 -19.58 -19.33 -0.89
CA ASP A 774 -18.64 -18.27 -1.19
C ASP A 774 -17.24 -18.69 -0.74
N THR A 775 -16.25 -17.90 -1.14
CA THR A 775 -14.80 -18.03 -0.98
C THR A 775 -14.33 -18.68 0.32
N VAL A 776 -15.02 -18.41 1.43
CA VAL A 776 -14.71 -18.89 2.79
C VAL A 776 -15.94 -19.39 3.54
N ARG A 777 -17.12 -19.24 2.94
CA ARG A 777 -18.40 -19.18 3.64
C ARG A 777 -19.40 -20.16 3.06
N TYR A 778 -20.28 -20.61 3.94
CA TYR A 778 -21.25 -21.62 3.57
C TYR A 778 -22.55 -21.45 4.36
N LEU A 779 -23.66 -21.31 3.65
CA LEU A 779 -25.01 -21.28 4.22
C LEU A 779 -25.61 -22.69 4.17
N ILE A 780 -25.85 -23.25 5.34
CA ILE A 780 -26.32 -24.62 5.54
C ILE A 780 -27.74 -24.62 6.05
N PHE A 781 -28.49 -25.58 5.56
CA PHE A 781 -29.65 -26.13 6.23
C PHE A 781 -29.34 -27.43 6.93
N GLN A 782 -29.70 -27.49 8.21
CA GLN A 782 -29.65 -28.71 8.99
C GLN A 782 -31.01 -28.94 9.66
N THR A 783 -31.43 -30.20 9.71
CA THR A 783 -32.58 -30.66 10.51
C THR A 783 -32.30 -30.50 11.99
#